data_AF-R1EAR1-F1
#
_entry.id   AF-R1EAR1-F1
#
_cell.length_a   1.000
_cell.length_b   1.000
_cell.length_c   1.000
_cell.angle_alpha   90.00
_cell.angle_beta   90.00
_cell.angle_gamma   90.00
#
_symmetry.space_group_name_H-M   'P 1'
#
loop_
_entity.id
_entity.type
_entity.pdbx_description
1 polymer ?
#
loop_
_entity_poly.entity_id
_entity_poly.type
_entity_poly.pdbx_seq_one_letter_code
_entity_poly.pdbx_strand_id
1 'polypeptide(L)'
;MIGRSRILAGSAGLRAGSAGLGAVLARPLLSRGAHGASTSGIGAAAGLLRSRAAADPEAWAGGPGGLRSQAARQLSVSATQLRSLRALEEEANRFPDDAHRQQRLMEACNAQKQPHVAVRRFECGAYAADEAVAKEYIRALALSNQLARLSLPQLIASLDASGALARDESARYAAGGVGGGGGGGLGAGASRGTPETPLHIQWHESPRAQFWKLLRSLALTGALVFAAYTLLGEQARGLPRGLGFSTEVQPVHGSAKRFSDVCGAEEAIADLKDIVEYLRNPKRFTRLGGKLPKGVLLTGPPGTGKTLLARAVAGEAGVPFFYMSGSEFEEVFVGVGAKRAAKKRSPCIIFIDEIDAIGSHRNPKEQQARAMKMTLNQLLVEMDGFTQNTGVIVLAATNFPEALDRALVRPGRFDTNVAAPLPDVVVPLPDVGGRRAVLELYTKPVPLDPDVEIEVIARATPGFSGADLSNLVNVAALHASHLEKKRVGMADLEYACDKIRMGAERKSAGGHALVALHTAGSQPIHKATIVPRGNALGMVSYLPEKDQLNLSREQMLAHLDICMGGRVAEELIFGKENVTTGASSDLAQATSTARNMIIKYGMSDALGPVYHGDGDLSRLSSAGREAVEAEVKRLCTAADANARRILTDHADQLHRLADGLLEFETLSPDDIRAILAGRPPALRGCVL
;
A
#
# COMPACT_ATOMS: atom_id res chain seq x y z
N MET A 1 42.83 58.82 -4.30
CA MET A 1 43.73 58.84 -3.13
C MET A 1 43.94 57.42 -2.63
N ILE A 2 45.04 56.82 -3.08
CA ILE A 2 46.06 56.07 -2.32
C ILE A 2 45.64 55.38 -0.99
N GLY A 3 45.79 54.05 -0.99
CA GLY A 3 46.71 53.35 -0.08
C GLY A 3 46.10 52.28 0.83
N ARG A 4 46.72 51.11 1.08
CA ARG A 4 47.96 50.49 0.59
C ARG A 4 48.05 49.06 1.20
N SER A 5 48.18 48.05 0.33
CA SER A 5 49.20 46.97 0.31
C SER A 5 49.73 46.25 1.58
N ARG A 6 49.73 44.90 1.51
CA ARG A 6 50.86 43.93 1.64
C ARG A 6 50.31 42.58 1.13
N ILE A 7 50.72 41.91 0.05
CA ILE A 7 52.00 41.45 -0.53
C ILE A 7 52.82 40.56 0.42
N LEU A 8 52.81 39.24 0.18
CA LEU A 8 53.98 38.50 -0.32
C LEU A 8 53.59 37.09 -0.83
N ALA A 9 54.05 36.82 -2.06
CA ALA A 9 54.06 35.54 -2.77
C ALA A 9 55.18 34.62 -2.23
N GLY A 10 55.11 33.32 -2.47
CA GLY A 10 56.01 32.71 -3.46
C GLY A 10 55.88 31.19 -3.56
N SER A 11 55.20 30.76 -4.63
CA SER A 11 55.62 29.83 -5.70
C SER A 11 56.60 28.66 -5.49
N ALA A 12 56.22 27.56 -6.15
CA ALA A 12 57.01 26.56 -6.91
C ALA A 12 57.63 25.41 -6.10
N GLY A 13 57.58 24.14 -6.52
CA GLY A 13 57.07 23.54 -7.75
C GLY A 13 57.60 22.10 -7.92
N LEU A 14 57.04 21.40 -8.92
CA LEU A 14 57.49 20.14 -9.54
C LEU A 14 57.33 18.82 -8.75
N ARG A 15 57.17 17.64 -9.36
CA ARG A 15 56.54 17.12 -10.60
C ARG A 15 56.90 15.62 -10.61
N ALA A 16 56.05 14.79 -11.21
CA ALA A 16 56.30 13.42 -11.71
C ALA A 16 56.48 12.31 -10.65
N GLY A 17 56.04 11.06 -10.87
CA GLY A 17 55.39 10.44 -12.02
C GLY A 17 55.35 8.91 -11.86
N SER A 18 54.26 8.33 -12.34
CA SER A 18 54.11 7.01 -13.00
C SER A 18 54.50 5.67 -12.33
N ALA A 19 53.51 4.75 -12.42
CA ALA A 19 53.59 3.30 -12.66
C ALA A 19 54.22 2.41 -11.57
N GLY A 20 53.74 1.21 -11.25
CA GLY A 20 52.68 0.35 -11.79
C GLY A 20 52.85 -1.04 -11.15
N LEU A 21 51.83 -1.90 -11.33
CA LEU A 21 51.85 -3.38 -11.17
C LEU A 21 52.03 -3.98 -9.76
N GLY A 22 51.14 -4.92 -9.42
CA GLY A 22 51.33 -5.82 -8.29
C GLY A 22 50.09 -6.58 -7.83
N ALA A 23 49.55 -7.46 -8.68
CA ALA A 23 48.62 -8.50 -8.26
C ALA A 23 49.40 -9.58 -7.50
N VAL A 24 49.10 -9.84 -6.21
CA VAL A 24 49.63 -11.00 -5.47
C VAL A 24 48.64 -11.45 -4.39
N LEU A 25 48.00 -12.58 -4.69
CA LEU A 25 47.80 -13.77 -3.83
C LEU A 25 47.23 -13.59 -2.41
N ALA A 26 45.91 -13.83 -2.29
CA ALA A 26 45.36 -14.46 -1.10
C ALA A 26 45.87 -15.91 -1.03
N ARG A 27 46.69 -16.22 -0.03
CA ARG A 27 47.06 -17.60 0.33
C ARG A 27 46.33 -18.04 1.61
N PRO A 28 46.02 -19.34 1.73
CA PRO A 28 45.17 -19.92 2.76
C PRO A 28 46.00 -20.43 3.95
N LEU A 29 45.39 -20.56 5.12
CA LEU A 29 45.90 -21.41 6.20
C LEU A 29 44.75 -22.24 6.80
N LEU A 30 44.72 -23.48 6.32
CA LEU A 30 44.34 -24.67 7.08
C LEU A 30 45.21 -24.77 8.33
N SER A 31 44.66 -25.12 9.50
CA SER A 31 44.84 -26.47 10.05
C SER A 31 44.20 -26.65 11.43
N ARG A 32 43.45 -27.77 11.51
CA ARG A 32 43.37 -28.78 12.60
C ARG A 32 42.92 -28.30 14.00
N GLY A 33 41.93 -28.90 14.65
CA GLY A 33 41.18 -30.12 14.38
C GLY A 33 40.67 -30.74 15.69
N ALA A 34 39.61 -31.57 15.55
CA ALA A 34 39.05 -32.51 16.55
C ALA A 34 38.31 -31.86 17.75
N HIS A 35 37.19 -32.35 18.28
CA HIS A 35 36.49 -33.63 18.22
C HIS A 35 34.99 -33.40 18.51
N GLY A 36 34.15 -34.34 18.07
CA GLY A 36 33.00 -34.78 18.85
C GLY A 36 31.60 -34.33 18.40
N ALA A 37 30.87 -35.31 17.85
CA ALA A 37 29.46 -35.63 18.09
C ALA A 37 28.60 -35.67 16.82
N SER A 38 28.19 -36.89 16.53
CA SER A 38 27.44 -37.35 15.38
C SER A 38 25.94 -37.45 15.69
N THR A 39 25.16 -37.34 14.61
CA THR A 39 24.03 -38.23 14.24
C THR A 39 22.68 -38.14 14.94
N SER A 40 21.69 -37.83 14.08
CA SER A 40 20.45 -38.56 13.80
C SER A 40 19.31 -38.52 14.83
N GLY A 41 18.28 -37.75 14.47
CA GLY A 41 16.93 -37.82 15.06
C GLY A 41 15.91 -38.41 14.07
N ILE A 42 15.48 -39.62 14.43
CA ILE A 42 14.09 -40.10 14.41
C ILE A 42 13.48 -40.54 13.07
N GLY A 43 13.45 -41.86 12.91
CA GLY A 43 12.38 -42.60 12.22
C GLY A 43 11.45 -43.30 13.21
N ALA A 44 10.35 -43.83 12.65
CA ALA A 44 9.39 -44.79 13.21
C ALA A 44 8.29 -44.26 14.15
N ALA A 45 7.04 -44.30 13.67
CA ALA A 45 5.95 -45.07 14.30
C ALA A 45 4.74 -45.16 13.37
N ALA A 46 4.52 -46.35 12.83
CA ALA A 46 3.29 -46.76 12.16
C ALA A 46 2.48 -47.66 13.11
N GLY A 47 1.16 -47.56 13.04
CA GLY A 47 0.26 -48.65 13.39
C GLY A 47 -0.38 -48.58 14.78
N LEU A 48 -1.70 -48.40 14.79
CA LEU A 48 -2.70 -49.26 15.45
C LEU A 48 -3.92 -48.41 15.85
N LEU A 49 -5.01 -48.51 15.09
CA LEU A 49 -6.37 -48.42 15.63
C LEU A 49 -7.31 -49.17 14.67
N ARG A 50 -7.72 -50.38 15.09
CA ARG A 50 -8.84 -51.13 14.53
C ARG A 50 -9.94 -51.21 15.59
N SER A 51 -11.17 -51.27 15.09
CA SER A 51 -12.44 -51.58 15.79
C SER A 51 -12.96 -50.44 16.66
N ARG A 52 -14.24 -50.04 16.61
CA ARG A 52 -15.49 -50.78 16.34
C ARG A 52 -16.51 -49.90 15.58
N ALA A 53 -17.25 -50.53 14.67
CA ALA A 53 -18.52 -50.04 14.14
C ALA A 53 -19.67 -50.86 14.76
N ALA A 54 -20.75 -50.21 15.20
CA ALA A 54 -22.12 -50.74 15.27
C ALA A 54 -23.13 -49.65 15.69
N ALA A 55 -24.28 -49.66 15.00
CA ALA A 55 -25.62 -49.14 15.37
C ALA A 55 -25.95 -47.64 15.14
N ASP A 56 -26.44 -47.29 13.93
CA ASP A 56 -27.85 -47.04 13.53
C ASP A 56 -28.86 -46.33 14.49
N PRO A 57 -29.96 -45.72 13.97
CA PRO A 57 -30.20 -44.27 13.97
C PRO A 57 -31.51 -43.85 14.69
N GLU A 58 -31.91 -42.58 14.55
CA GLU A 58 -33.15 -41.90 14.98
C GLU A 58 -33.05 -41.04 16.26
N ALA A 59 -33.08 -39.71 16.08
CA ALA A 59 -33.94 -38.81 16.86
C ALA A 59 -33.90 -37.37 16.32
N TRP A 60 -35.09 -36.86 16.05
CA TRP A 60 -35.53 -35.47 15.90
C TRP A 60 -35.34 -34.68 14.60
N ALA A 61 -36.42 -34.70 13.83
CA ALA A 61 -36.93 -33.60 13.03
C ALA A 61 -37.51 -32.48 13.92
N GLY A 62 -37.19 -31.23 13.56
CA GLY A 62 -37.80 -29.99 14.08
C GLY A 62 -37.09 -28.76 13.52
N GLY A 63 -37.57 -28.22 12.39
CA GLY A 63 -37.08 -26.96 11.80
C GLY A 63 -37.64 -25.71 12.52
N PRO A 64 -37.29 -24.46 12.13
CA PRO A 64 -37.02 -24.07 10.74
C PRO A 64 -35.76 -23.19 10.51
N GLY A 65 -35.25 -23.28 9.27
CA GLY A 65 -35.04 -22.10 8.43
C GLY A 65 -33.84 -21.19 8.68
N GLY A 66 -32.83 -21.36 7.82
CA GLY A 66 -31.95 -20.25 7.42
C GLY A 66 -30.63 -20.19 8.17
N LEU A 67 -29.64 -20.96 7.72
CA LEU A 67 -28.18 -20.69 7.79
C LEU A 67 -27.37 -21.96 7.46
N ARG A 68 -27.98 -23.15 7.51
CA ARG A 68 -27.31 -24.42 7.14
C ARG A 68 -27.29 -24.76 5.63
N SER A 69 -28.03 -24.04 4.78
CA SER A 69 -28.10 -24.34 3.33
C SER A 69 -26.98 -23.72 2.48
N GLN A 70 -26.24 -22.73 3.00
CA GLN A 70 -25.12 -22.12 2.26
C GLN A 70 -23.77 -22.81 2.56
N ALA A 71 -23.51 -23.16 3.82
CA ALA A 71 -22.29 -23.89 4.21
C ALA A 71 -22.28 -25.33 3.68
N ALA A 72 -23.43 -26.02 3.68
CA ALA A 72 -23.55 -27.36 3.11
C ALA A 72 -23.43 -27.36 1.57
N ARG A 73 -23.86 -26.29 0.89
CA ARG A 73 -23.65 -26.12 -0.57
C ARG A 73 -22.19 -25.80 -0.91
N GLN A 74 -21.48 -25.03 -0.10
CA GLN A 74 -20.05 -24.76 -0.33
C GLN A 74 -19.17 -26.00 -0.08
N LEU A 75 -19.51 -26.83 0.92
CA LEU A 75 -18.80 -28.08 1.19
C LEU A 75 -19.17 -29.21 0.22
N SER A 76 -20.40 -29.25 -0.32
CA SER A 76 -20.79 -30.25 -1.34
C SER A 76 -20.22 -29.95 -2.72
N VAL A 77 -19.93 -28.68 -3.03
CA VAL A 77 -19.31 -28.28 -4.31
C VAL A 77 -17.84 -28.71 -4.37
N SER A 78 -17.11 -28.73 -3.24
CA SER A 78 -15.71 -29.16 -3.23
C SER A 78 -15.53 -30.68 -3.38
N ALA A 79 -16.40 -31.50 -2.78
CA ALA A 79 -16.25 -32.96 -2.83
C ALA A 79 -16.46 -33.53 -4.24
N THR A 80 -17.41 -33.00 -5.01
CA THR A 80 -17.69 -33.44 -6.39
C THR A 80 -16.61 -32.95 -7.35
N GLN A 81 -16.12 -31.72 -7.17
CA GLN A 81 -15.01 -31.15 -7.94
C GLN A 81 -13.68 -31.88 -7.69
N LEU A 82 -13.38 -32.21 -6.43
CA LEU A 82 -12.20 -33.01 -6.05
C LEU A 82 -12.26 -34.45 -6.57
N ARG A 83 -13.45 -35.09 -6.58
CA ARG A 83 -13.63 -36.42 -7.20
C ARG A 83 -13.40 -36.37 -8.71
N SER A 84 -13.88 -35.32 -9.38
CA SER A 84 -13.68 -35.16 -10.83
C SER A 84 -12.22 -34.90 -11.22
N LEU A 85 -11.46 -34.15 -10.41
CA LEU A 85 -10.04 -33.89 -10.67
C LEU A 85 -9.18 -35.13 -10.41
N ARG A 86 -9.46 -35.90 -9.35
CA ARG A 86 -8.77 -37.19 -9.10
C ARG A 86 -9.05 -38.21 -10.21
N ALA A 87 -10.28 -38.28 -10.72
CA ALA A 87 -10.61 -39.16 -11.83
C ALA A 87 -9.84 -38.79 -13.11
N LEU A 88 -9.74 -37.49 -13.42
CA LEU A 88 -8.95 -36.98 -14.55
C LEU A 88 -7.45 -37.22 -14.34
N GLU A 89 -6.95 -37.10 -13.11
CA GLU A 89 -5.55 -37.38 -12.77
C GLU A 89 -5.21 -38.86 -12.93
N GLU A 90 -6.07 -39.76 -12.44
CA GLU A 90 -5.91 -41.22 -12.63
C GLU A 90 -5.98 -41.63 -14.10
N GLU A 91 -6.85 -40.98 -14.88
CA GLU A 91 -6.99 -41.23 -16.32
C GLU A 91 -5.77 -40.72 -17.10
N ALA A 92 -5.25 -39.54 -16.75
CA ALA A 92 -4.04 -38.98 -17.35
C ALA A 92 -2.77 -39.74 -16.92
N ASN A 93 -2.71 -40.25 -15.69
CA ASN A 93 -1.58 -41.06 -15.22
C ASN A 93 -1.56 -42.45 -15.87
N ARG A 94 -2.72 -43.01 -16.22
CA ARG A 94 -2.83 -44.29 -16.94
C ARG A 94 -2.33 -44.21 -18.38
N PHE A 95 -2.42 -43.05 -19.01
CA PHE A 95 -2.01 -42.81 -20.39
C PHE A 95 -1.05 -41.61 -20.48
N PRO A 96 0.23 -41.79 -20.09
CA PRO A 96 1.21 -40.70 -20.06
C PRO A 96 1.57 -40.15 -21.45
N ASP A 97 1.42 -40.97 -22.49
CA ASP A 97 1.74 -40.64 -23.89
C ASP A 97 0.59 -39.93 -24.64
N ASP A 98 -0.59 -39.78 -24.03
CA ASP A 98 -1.76 -39.14 -24.66
C ASP A 98 -1.85 -37.65 -24.30
N ALA A 99 -1.43 -36.80 -25.23
CA ALA A 99 -1.38 -35.34 -25.04
C ALA A 99 -2.76 -34.71 -24.77
N HIS A 100 -3.84 -35.24 -25.34
CA HIS A 100 -5.19 -34.69 -25.16
C HIS A 100 -5.70 -34.91 -23.73
N ARG A 101 -5.36 -36.05 -23.12
CA ARG A 101 -5.69 -36.33 -21.71
C ARG A 101 -4.90 -35.46 -20.75
N GLN A 102 -3.62 -35.21 -21.04
CA GLN A 102 -2.80 -34.28 -20.25
C GLN A 102 -3.33 -32.84 -20.34
N GLN A 103 -3.73 -32.39 -21.53
CA GLN A 103 -4.35 -31.08 -21.73
C GLN A 103 -5.61 -30.91 -20.88
N ARG A 104 -6.54 -31.88 -20.92
CA ARG A 104 -7.79 -31.83 -20.14
C ARG A 104 -7.55 -31.75 -18.63
N LEU A 105 -6.52 -32.44 -18.13
CA LEU A 105 -6.12 -32.33 -16.74
C LEU A 105 -5.56 -30.93 -16.41
N MET A 106 -4.68 -30.39 -17.26
CA MET A 106 -4.10 -29.05 -17.04
C MET A 106 -5.16 -27.94 -17.08
N GLU A 107 -6.10 -28.03 -18.02
CA GLU A 107 -7.24 -27.12 -18.10
C GLU A 107 -8.09 -27.20 -16.82
N ALA A 108 -8.39 -28.40 -16.33
CA ALA A 108 -9.12 -28.59 -15.07
C ALA A 108 -8.36 -28.03 -13.85
N CYS A 109 -7.03 -28.22 -13.78
CA CYS A 109 -6.19 -27.65 -12.72
C CYS A 109 -6.18 -26.12 -12.76
N ASN A 110 -6.08 -25.53 -13.95
CA ASN A 110 -6.14 -24.07 -14.15
C ASN A 110 -7.52 -23.51 -13.76
N ALA A 111 -8.61 -24.18 -14.14
CA ALA A 111 -9.97 -23.79 -13.80
C ALA A 111 -10.24 -23.87 -12.28
N GLN A 112 -9.63 -24.83 -11.58
CA GLN A 112 -9.75 -25.00 -10.12
C GLN A 112 -8.76 -24.15 -9.31
N LYS A 113 -8.07 -23.17 -9.92
CA LYS A 113 -7.07 -22.31 -9.27
C LYS A 113 -5.91 -23.07 -8.63
N GLN A 114 -5.51 -24.21 -9.21
CA GLN A 114 -4.32 -24.97 -8.83
C GLN A 114 -3.25 -24.97 -9.95
N PRO A 115 -2.76 -23.79 -10.41
CA PRO A 115 -1.83 -23.70 -11.54
C PRO A 115 -0.45 -24.34 -11.27
N HIS A 116 -0.05 -24.45 -10.00
CA HIS A 116 1.23 -25.04 -9.60
C HIS A 116 1.34 -26.54 -9.91
N VAL A 117 0.20 -27.25 -10.03
CA VAL A 117 0.16 -28.67 -10.43
C VAL A 117 0.43 -28.78 -11.94
N ALA A 118 -0.22 -27.94 -12.75
CA ALA A 118 -0.01 -27.89 -14.19
C ALA A 118 1.44 -27.51 -14.55
N VAL A 119 2.03 -26.52 -13.86
CA VAL A 119 3.43 -26.11 -14.04
C VAL A 119 4.40 -27.27 -13.75
N ARG A 120 4.32 -27.88 -12.56
CA ARG A 120 5.21 -28.99 -12.19
C ARG A 120 5.10 -30.18 -13.14
N ARG A 121 3.89 -30.43 -13.65
CA ARG A 121 3.62 -31.57 -14.53
C ARG A 121 4.15 -31.37 -15.94
N PHE A 122 4.16 -30.14 -16.45
CA PHE A 122 4.83 -29.82 -17.71
C PHE A 122 6.36 -29.84 -17.54
N GLU A 123 6.88 -29.24 -16.47
CA GLU A 123 8.32 -29.14 -16.21
C GLU A 123 9.00 -30.49 -15.90
N CYS A 124 8.26 -31.48 -15.39
CA CYS A 124 8.83 -32.80 -15.12
C CYS A 124 9.21 -33.58 -16.39
N GLY A 125 8.74 -33.16 -17.57
CA GLY A 125 9.08 -33.77 -18.86
C GLY A 125 8.67 -35.23 -19.04
N ALA A 126 7.89 -35.79 -18.12
CA ALA A 126 7.52 -37.20 -18.09
C ALA A 126 6.24 -37.55 -18.87
N TYR A 127 5.57 -36.55 -19.46
CA TYR A 127 4.27 -36.69 -20.11
C TYR A 127 4.30 -36.04 -21.50
N ALA A 128 3.45 -36.52 -22.41
CA ALA A 128 3.37 -35.97 -23.77
C ALA A 128 3.00 -34.48 -23.78
N ALA A 129 3.78 -33.67 -24.52
CA ALA A 129 3.56 -32.24 -24.70
C ALA A 129 3.16 -31.94 -26.14
N ASP A 130 1.99 -31.33 -26.32
CA ASP A 130 1.51 -30.83 -27.61
C ASP A 130 1.27 -29.31 -27.52
N GLU A 131 1.04 -28.64 -28.65
CA GLU A 131 0.77 -27.19 -28.71
C GLU A 131 -0.36 -26.80 -27.74
N ALA A 132 -1.41 -27.63 -27.66
CA ALA A 132 -2.53 -27.44 -26.75
C ALA A 132 -2.11 -27.52 -25.27
N VAL A 133 -1.17 -28.41 -24.91
CA VAL A 133 -0.65 -28.57 -23.55
C VAL A 133 0.25 -27.37 -23.18
N ALA A 134 1.10 -26.93 -24.12
CA ALA A 134 1.96 -25.77 -23.95
C ALA A 134 1.15 -24.48 -23.72
N LYS A 135 0.01 -24.33 -24.39
CA LYS A 135 -0.92 -23.21 -24.18
C LYS A 135 -1.47 -23.18 -22.74
N GLU A 136 -1.88 -24.32 -22.20
CA GLU A 136 -2.36 -24.41 -20.81
C GLU A 136 -1.23 -24.21 -19.78
N TYR A 137 0.00 -24.59 -20.11
CA TYR A 137 1.18 -24.26 -19.30
C TYR A 137 1.45 -22.75 -19.22
N ILE A 138 1.39 -22.03 -20.35
CA ILE A 138 1.52 -20.56 -20.37
C ILE A 138 0.40 -19.90 -19.55
N ARG A 139 -0.83 -20.40 -19.69
CA ARG A 139 -1.97 -19.94 -18.88
C ARG A 139 -1.73 -20.19 -17.38
N ALA A 140 -1.14 -21.33 -17.01
CA ALA A 140 -0.79 -21.63 -15.62
C ALA A 140 0.31 -20.69 -15.07
N LEU A 141 1.32 -20.35 -15.87
CA LEU A 141 2.36 -19.37 -15.51
C LEU A 141 1.78 -17.95 -15.34
N ALA A 142 0.82 -17.57 -16.18
CA ALA A 142 0.12 -16.29 -16.05
C ALA A 142 -0.73 -16.24 -14.77
N LEU A 143 -1.48 -17.30 -14.47
CA LEU A 143 -2.30 -17.40 -13.25
C LEU A 143 -1.46 -17.45 -11.96
N SER A 144 -0.23 -17.96 -12.03
CA SER A 144 0.71 -18.02 -10.89
C SER A 144 1.64 -16.80 -10.78
N ASN A 145 1.50 -15.81 -11.66
CA ASN A 145 2.37 -14.64 -11.77
C ASN A 145 3.86 -14.98 -11.94
N GLN A 146 4.15 -16.08 -12.65
CA GLN A 146 5.50 -16.60 -12.91
C GLN A 146 5.89 -16.52 -14.39
N LEU A 147 5.25 -15.67 -15.19
CA LEU A 147 5.57 -15.47 -16.62
C LEU A 147 7.06 -15.17 -16.88
N ALA A 148 7.76 -14.55 -15.93
CA ALA A 148 9.20 -14.29 -16.02
C ALA A 148 10.06 -15.57 -16.07
N ARG A 149 9.52 -16.74 -15.70
CA ARG A 149 10.19 -18.05 -15.80
C ARG A 149 10.05 -18.68 -17.17
N LEU A 150 9.29 -18.08 -18.09
CA LEU A 150 9.07 -18.64 -19.42
C LEU A 150 10.36 -18.57 -20.26
N SER A 151 10.94 -19.73 -20.51
CA SER A 151 12.10 -19.95 -21.38
C SER A 151 11.63 -20.52 -22.73
N LEU A 152 11.49 -19.66 -23.73
CA LEU A 152 11.11 -20.06 -25.09
C LEU A 152 11.97 -21.21 -25.68
N PRO A 153 13.30 -21.29 -25.45
CA PRO A 153 14.10 -22.41 -25.93
C PRO A 153 13.75 -23.76 -25.29
N GLN A 154 13.38 -23.78 -24.01
CA GLN A 154 12.98 -25.02 -23.31
C GLN A 154 11.59 -25.47 -23.76
N LEU A 155 10.69 -24.50 -23.99
CA LEU A 155 9.36 -24.77 -24.54
C LEU A 155 9.46 -25.40 -25.94
N ILE A 156 10.28 -24.82 -26.82
CA ILE A 156 10.51 -25.34 -28.17
C ILE A 156 11.14 -26.74 -28.11
N ALA A 157 12.17 -26.94 -27.28
CA ALA A 157 12.79 -28.25 -27.10
C ALA A 157 11.80 -29.33 -26.60
N SER A 158 10.87 -28.96 -25.71
CA SER A 158 9.83 -29.88 -25.24
C SER A 158 8.79 -30.24 -26.31
N LEU A 159 8.48 -29.30 -27.22
CA LEU A 159 7.56 -29.51 -28.34
C LEU A 159 8.22 -30.30 -29.49
N ASP A 160 9.52 -30.09 -29.72
CA ASP A 160 10.34 -30.86 -30.67
C ASP A 160 10.50 -32.31 -30.21
N ALA A 161 10.82 -32.53 -28.93
CA ALA A 161 10.97 -33.88 -28.35
C ALA A 161 9.67 -34.70 -28.42
N SER A 162 8.52 -34.03 -28.43
CA SER A 162 7.20 -34.64 -28.50
C SER A 162 6.70 -34.89 -29.94
N GLY A 163 7.49 -34.49 -30.95
CA GLY A 163 7.15 -34.67 -32.37
C GLY A 163 5.96 -33.82 -32.86
N ALA A 164 5.56 -32.79 -32.10
CA ALA A 164 4.41 -31.95 -32.42
C ALA A 164 4.70 -31.00 -33.60
N LEU A 165 5.94 -30.49 -33.69
CA LEU A 165 6.36 -29.57 -34.75
C LEU A 165 6.51 -30.24 -36.14
N ALA A 166 6.60 -31.58 -36.19
CA ALA A 166 6.72 -32.34 -37.44
C ALA A 166 5.37 -32.70 -38.09
N ARG A 167 4.22 -32.39 -37.45
CA ARG A 167 2.88 -32.81 -37.93
C ARG A 167 2.10 -31.76 -38.71
N ASP A 168 2.57 -30.51 -38.81
CA ASP A 168 1.74 -29.40 -39.31
C ASP A 168 2.13 -28.85 -40.69
N GLU A 169 2.93 -29.58 -41.49
CA GLU A 169 3.22 -29.20 -42.89
C GLU A 169 2.55 -30.09 -43.95
N SER A 170 1.94 -31.22 -43.57
CA SER A 170 1.33 -32.17 -44.52
C SER A 170 -0.18 -32.41 -44.33
N ALA A 171 -0.84 -31.78 -43.36
CA ALA A 171 -2.26 -32.01 -43.06
C ALA A 171 -3.23 -30.86 -43.43
N ARG A 172 -2.75 -29.71 -43.94
CA ARG A 172 -3.63 -28.55 -44.25
C ARG A 172 -3.93 -28.30 -45.74
N TYR A 173 -3.55 -29.21 -46.65
CA TYR A 173 -3.93 -29.13 -48.07
C TYR A 173 -4.95 -30.19 -48.54
N ALA A 174 -5.63 -30.90 -47.62
CA ALA A 174 -6.61 -31.94 -47.99
C ALA A 174 -8.02 -31.74 -47.40
N ALA A 175 -8.38 -30.54 -46.95
CA ALA A 175 -9.74 -30.22 -46.49
C ALA A 175 -10.18 -28.84 -46.99
N GLY A 176 -10.39 -28.74 -48.30
CA GLY A 176 -10.85 -27.53 -48.98
C GLY A 176 -11.37 -27.84 -50.38
N GLY A 177 -12.32 -28.78 -50.48
CA GLY A 177 -12.93 -29.15 -51.75
C GLY A 177 -14.07 -30.15 -51.54
N VAL A 178 -15.28 -29.66 -51.25
CA VAL A 178 -16.50 -30.46 -51.35
C VAL A 178 -17.05 -30.28 -52.75
N GLY A 179 -17.12 -31.36 -53.53
CA GLY A 179 -17.89 -31.39 -54.78
C GLY A 179 -17.56 -32.50 -55.78
N GLY A 180 -18.10 -33.71 -55.54
CA GLY A 180 -18.70 -34.56 -56.60
C GLY A 180 -17.84 -35.59 -57.36
N GLY A 181 -18.21 -36.88 -57.20
CA GLY A 181 -17.97 -38.02 -58.13
C GLY A 181 -16.52 -38.48 -58.27
N GLY A 182 -16.12 -39.75 -58.17
CA GLY A 182 -16.76 -41.02 -58.51
C GLY A 182 -15.77 -41.84 -59.35
N GLY A 183 -15.08 -42.81 -58.73
CA GLY A 183 -14.59 -44.07 -59.33
C GLY A 183 -13.37 -44.10 -60.29
N GLY A 184 -12.46 -45.06 -60.04
CA GLY A 184 -11.54 -45.66 -61.03
C GLY A 184 -10.08 -45.21 -60.89
N GLY A 185 -9.16 -46.00 -60.32
CA GLY A 185 -8.44 -47.12 -60.96
C GLY A 185 -6.94 -46.78 -61.02
N LEU A 186 -6.10 -47.24 -60.07
CA LEU A 186 -5.19 -48.41 -60.15
C LEU A 186 -4.26 -48.47 -61.39
N GLY A 187 -2.95 -48.58 -61.11
CA GLY A 187 -1.92 -49.12 -62.02
C GLY A 187 -0.78 -48.14 -62.32
N ALA A 188 0.31 -48.09 -61.55
CA ALA A 188 1.49 -48.97 -61.64
C ALA A 188 2.35 -48.74 -62.90
N GLY A 189 3.58 -48.25 -62.71
CA GLY A 189 4.59 -48.15 -63.77
C GLY A 189 5.89 -47.53 -63.29
N ALA A 190 6.82 -48.39 -62.84
CA ALA A 190 8.22 -48.08 -62.53
C ALA A 190 8.91 -47.37 -63.73
N SER A 191 9.82 -46.43 -63.53
CA SER A 191 11.24 -46.76 -63.39
C SER A 191 12.08 -45.54 -62.94
N ARG A 192 12.98 -45.77 -61.99
CA ARG A 192 14.01 -44.82 -61.53
C ARG A 192 15.11 -44.71 -62.59
N GLY A 193 15.39 -43.50 -63.07
CA GLY A 193 16.66 -43.18 -63.73
C GLY A 193 17.77 -42.97 -62.69
N THR A 194 18.95 -43.53 -62.96
CA THR A 194 20.16 -43.47 -62.11
C THR A 194 21.07 -42.27 -62.49
N PRO A 195 22.00 -41.85 -61.61
CA PRO A 195 22.70 -40.56 -61.70
C PRO A 195 23.58 -40.33 -62.94
N GLU A 196 23.92 -41.36 -63.70
CA GLU A 196 24.91 -41.25 -64.79
C GLU A 196 24.31 -41.00 -66.18
N THR A 197 22.98 -40.94 -66.31
CA THR A 197 22.29 -40.50 -67.55
C THR A 197 20.95 -39.79 -67.24
N PRO A 198 20.95 -38.53 -66.77
CA PRO A 198 19.70 -37.80 -66.61
C PRO A 198 19.06 -37.51 -67.98
N LEU A 199 17.84 -38.00 -68.18
CA LEU A 199 16.98 -37.70 -69.34
C LEU A 199 16.68 -36.19 -69.41
N HIS A 200 17.19 -35.52 -70.44
CA HIS A 200 16.80 -34.15 -70.77
C HIS A 200 15.40 -34.14 -71.41
N ILE A 201 14.36 -34.01 -70.60
CA ILE A 201 12.99 -33.74 -71.07
C ILE A 201 12.88 -32.23 -71.30
N GLN A 202 13.02 -31.79 -72.56
CA GLN A 202 12.69 -30.42 -72.95
C GLN A 202 11.17 -30.30 -73.07
N TRP A 203 10.53 -29.71 -72.06
CA TRP A 203 9.11 -29.41 -72.11
C TRP A 203 8.85 -28.23 -73.06
N HIS A 204 8.35 -28.51 -74.25
CA HIS A 204 7.73 -27.46 -75.07
C HIS A 204 6.36 -27.13 -74.47
N GLU A 205 6.31 -26.10 -73.61
CA GLU A 205 5.05 -25.65 -73.03
C GLU A 205 4.14 -25.04 -74.11
N SER A 206 2.87 -25.42 -74.11
CA SER A 206 1.90 -24.87 -75.06
C SER A 206 1.74 -23.35 -74.86
N PRO A 207 1.62 -22.55 -75.93
CA PRO A 207 1.49 -21.10 -75.83
C PRO A 207 0.24 -20.68 -75.03
N ARG A 208 -0.80 -21.53 -74.97
CA ARG A 208 -1.96 -21.35 -74.08
C ARG A 208 -1.60 -21.49 -72.59
N ALA A 209 -0.75 -22.45 -72.23
CA ALA A 209 -0.31 -22.61 -70.84
C ALA A 209 0.59 -21.44 -70.41
N GLN A 210 1.45 -20.95 -71.30
CA GLN A 210 2.26 -19.75 -71.04
C GLN A 210 1.38 -18.50 -70.87
N PHE A 211 0.33 -18.34 -71.67
CA PHE A 211 -0.63 -17.26 -71.51
C PHE A 211 -1.33 -17.30 -70.14
N TRP A 212 -1.79 -18.47 -69.68
CA TRP A 212 -2.41 -18.61 -68.36
C TRP A 212 -1.43 -18.40 -67.20
N LYS A 213 -0.16 -18.78 -67.36
CA LYS A 213 0.90 -18.46 -66.38
C LYS A 213 1.18 -16.97 -66.33
N LEU A 214 1.22 -16.29 -67.48
CA LEU A 214 1.44 -14.85 -67.57
C LEU A 214 0.25 -14.08 -67.02
N LEU A 215 -0.98 -14.55 -67.25
CA LEU A 215 -2.18 -13.99 -66.66
C LEU A 215 -2.21 -14.16 -65.13
N ARG A 216 -1.80 -15.34 -64.62
CA ARG A 216 -1.65 -15.58 -63.18
C ARG A 216 -0.56 -14.73 -62.55
N SER A 217 0.59 -14.55 -63.21
CA SER A 217 1.66 -13.70 -62.69
C SER A 217 1.29 -12.22 -62.72
N LEU A 218 0.56 -11.76 -63.74
CA LEU A 218 -0.03 -10.41 -63.79
C LEU A 218 -1.10 -10.21 -62.71
N ALA A 219 -1.95 -11.20 -62.46
CA ALA A 219 -2.94 -11.13 -61.39
C ALA A 219 -2.28 -11.08 -60.01
N LEU A 220 -1.23 -11.88 -59.78
CA LEU A 220 -0.48 -11.88 -58.52
C LEU A 220 0.28 -10.57 -58.31
N THR A 221 0.91 -10.05 -59.37
CA THR A 221 1.63 -8.76 -59.33
C THR A 221 0.65 -7.61 -59.14
N GLY A 222 -0.50 -7.65 -59.82
CA GLY A 222 -1.59 -6.69 -59.63
C GLY A 222 -2.18 -6.71 -58.22
N ALA A 223 -2.33 -7.90 -57.62
CA ALA A 223 -2.77 -8.04 -56.23
C ALA A 223 -1.72 -7.51 -55.23
N LEU A 224 -0.42 -7.73 -55.48
CA LEU A 224 0.66 -7.17 -54.68
C LEU A 224 0.76 -5.65 -54.79
N VAL A 225 0.60 -5.10 -56.00
CA VAL A 225 0.56 -3.64 -56.22
C VAL A 225 -0.69 -3.03 -55.59
N PHE A 226 -1.83 -3.72 -55.64
CA PHE A 226 -3.05 -3.29 -54.95
C PHE A 226 -2.90 -3.32 -53.43
N ALA A 227 -2.30 -4.38 -52.86
CA ALA A 227 -1.99 -4.49 -51.45
C ALA A 227 -0.99 -3.42 -50.99
N ALA A 228 0.04 -3.13 -51.81
CA ALA A 228 0.98 -2.04 -51.57
C ALA A 228 0.28 -0.67 -51.67
N TYR A 229 -0.65 -0.49 -52.61
CA TYR A 229 -1.44 0.74 -52.73
C TYR A 229 -2.41 0.93 -51.55
N THR A 230 -2.98 -0.14 -50.99
CA THR A 230 -3.79 -0.06 -49.76
C THR A 230 -2.92 0.21 -48.53
N LEU A 231 -1.73 -0.40 -48.42
CA LEU A 231 -0.80 -0.19 -47.30
C LEU A 231 -0.14 1.20 -47.32
N LEU A 232 0.25 1.70 -48.50
CA LEU A 232 0.77 3.06 -48.68
C LEU A 232 -0.35 4.11 -48.63
N GLY A 233 -1.57 3.73 -49.04
CA GLY A 233 -2.77 4.54 -48.92
C GLY A 233 -3.20 4.77 -47.47
N GLU A 234 -2.99 3.80 -46.58
CA GLU A 234 -3.25 3.93 -45.13
C GLU A 234 -2.27 4.86 -44.41
N GLN A 235 -1.04 5.05 -44.92
CA GLN A 235 -0.11 6.04 -44.37
C GLN A 235 -0.38 7.48 -44.83
N ALA A 236 -1.01 7.67 -46.00
CA ALA A 236 -1.25 8.99 -46.60
C ALA A 236 -2.72 9.46 -46.55
N ARG A 237 -3.69 8.57 -46.32
CA ARG A 237 -5.11 8.91 -46.12
C ARG A 237 -5.59 8.38 -44.78
N GLY A 238 -5.45 9.24 -43.79
CA GLY A 238 -6.34 9.39 -42.64
C GLY A 238 -6.92 8.10 -42.07
N LEU A 239 -6.36 7.70 -40.93
CA LEU A 239 -7.04 6.97 -39.86
C LEU A 239 -8.58 7.08 -39.97
N PRO A 240 -9.33 5.97 -40.02
CA PRO A 240 -10.76 6.04 -39.78
C PRO A 240 -10.98 6.70 -38.42
N ARG A 241 -11.83 7.74 -38.43
CA ARG A 241 -12.32 8.43 -37.24
C ARG A 241 -12.60 7.42 -36.13
N GLY A 242 -11.98 7.68 -34.98
CA GLY A 242 -11.82 6.73 -33.90
C GLY A 242 -13.11 6.07 -33.43
N LEU A 243 -13.01 4.76 -33.21
CA LEU A 243 -13.57 4.16 -32.01
C LEU A 243 -12.85 4.83 -30.82
N GLY A 244 -13.50 5.84 -30.27
CA GLY A 244 -12.99 6.60 -29.14
C GLY A 244 -12.96 5.75 -27.88
N PHE A 245 -11.80 5.16 -27.58
CA PHE A 245 -11.27 5.20 -26.22
C PHE A 245 -10.66 6.59 -25.98
N SER A 246 -11.48 7.62 -26.17
CA SER A 246 -11.32 8.81 -25.36
C SER A 246 -12.00 8.41 -24.06
N THR A 247 -11.24 8.08 -23.03
CA THR A 247 -11.75 8.28 -21.66
C THR A 247 -11.92 9.78 -21.54
N GLU A 248 -12.99 10.31 -22.15
CA GLU A 248 -13.42 11.67 -21.93
C GLU A 248 -13.72 11.69 -20.44
N VAL A 249 -12.86 12.38 -19.67
CA VAL A 249 -13.05 12.57 -18.24
C VAL A 249 -14.39 13.26 -18.12
N GLN A 250 -15.44 12.48 -17.92
CA GLN A 250 -16.77 13.01 -17.74
C GLN A 250 -16.71 13.78 -16.44
N PRO A 251 -17.07 15.08 -16.43
CA PRO A 251 -17.13 15.79 -15.18
C PRO A 251 -18.16 15.08 -14.32
N VAL A 252 -17.82 14.92 -13.04
CA VAL A 252 -18.81 14.53 -12.05
C VAL A 252 -19.76 15.72 -11.96
N HIS A 253 -20.89 15.65 -12.67
CA HIS A 253 -21.87 16.71 -12.69
C HIS A 253 -22.46 16.85 -11.28
N GLY A 254 -22.11 17.95 -10.61
CA GLY A 254 -22.53 18.26 -9.24
C GLY A 254 -21.85 17.38 -8.22
N SER A 255 -20.74 17.85 -7.63
CA SER A 255 -20.38 17.35 -6.31
C SER A 255 -21.51 17.76 -5.36
N ALA A 256 -22.30 16.80 -4.88
CA ALA A 256 -23.36 17.05 -3.89
C ALA A 256 -22.83 17.60 -2.55
N LYS A 257 -21.50 17.69 -2.40
CA LYS A 257 -20.81 18.11 -1.19
C LYS A 257 -20.67 19.62 -1.14
N ARG A 258 -20.96 20.21 0.02
CA ARG A 258 -20.82 21.65 0.30
C ARG A 258 -19.82 21.88 1.43
N PHE A 259 -19.49 23.14 1.70
CA PHE A 259 -18.65 23.48 2.85
C PHE A 259 -19.25 23.05 4.19
N SER A 260 -20.57 22.90 4.29
CA SER A 260 -21.23 22.34 5.48
C SER A 260 -20.87 20.87 5.77
N ASP A 261 -20.36 20.14 4.78
CA ASP A 261 -19.96 18.74 4.92
C ASP A 261 -18.47 18.59 5.29
N VAL A 262 -17.74 19.70 5.43
CA VAL A 262 -16.32 19.72 5.81
C VAL A 262 -16.20 20.40 7.17
N CYS A 263 -15.65 19.70 8.16
CA CYS A 263 -15.50 20.18 9.53
C CYS A 263 -14.03 20.11 9.96
N GLY A 264 -13.57 21.02 10.82
CA GLY A 264 -12.23 21.01 11.39
C GLY A 264 -11.12 21.53 10.46
N ALA A 265 -11.49 22.28 9.42
CA ALA A 265 -10.58 22.89 8.46
C ALA A 265 -11.01 24.34 8.14
N GLU A 266 -11.38 25.11 9.17
CA GLU A 266 -12.02 26.43 9.04
C GLU A 266 -11.10 27.46 8.35
N GLU A 267 -9.80 27.43 8.64
CA GLU A 267 -8.78 28.27 7.99
C GLU A 267 -8.69 27.95 6.50
N ALA A 268 -8.54 26.67 6.16
CA ALA A 268 -8.51 26.22 4.77
C ALA A 268 -9.80 26.56 4.00
N ILE A 269 -10.96 26.48 4.66
CA ILE A 269 -12.24 26.89 4.07
C ILE A 269 -12.28 28.41 3.86
N ALA A 270 -11.73 29.21 4.77
CA ALA A 270 -11.67 30.67 4.64
C ALA A 270 -10.87 31.09 3.40
N ASP A 271 -9.70 30.49 3.21
CA ASP A 271 -8.84 30.72 2.05
C ASP A 271 -9.50 30.33 0.72
N LEU A 272 -10.23 29.22 0.71
CA LEU A 272 -10.90 28.72 -0.49
C LEU A 272 -12.22 29.47 -0.79
N LYS A 273 -12.78 30.24 0.15
CA LYS A 273 -13.98 31.07 -0.10
C LYS A 273 -13.70 32.15 -1.14
N ASP A 274 -12.51 32.73 -1.15
CA ASP A 274 -12.12 33.74 -2.14
C ASP A 274 -12.15 33.16 -3.56
N ILE A 275 -11.71 31.91 -3.70
CA ILE A 275 -11.75 31.17 -4.97
C ILE A 275 -13.19 30.91 -5.41
N VAL A 276 -14.06 30.51 -4.48
CA VAL A 276 -15.49 30.29 -4.76
C VAL A 276 -16.16 31.59 -5.18
N GLU A 277 -15.91 32.70 -4.48
CA GLU A 277 -16.48 34.00 -4.80
C GLU A 277 -16.03 34.48 -6.18
N TYR A 278 -14.76 34.24 -6.54
CA TYR A 278 -14.25 34.50 -7.87
C TYR A 278 -14.96 33.68 -8.95
N LEU A 279 -15.10 32.37 -8.75
CA LEU A 279 -15.77 31.49 -9.71
C LEU A 279 -17.24 31.86 -9.91
N ARG A 280 -17.92 32.35 -8.86
CA ARG A 280 -19.29 32.87 -8.95
C ARG A 280 -19.35 34.23 -9.65
N ASN A 281 -18.41 35.15 -9.38
CA ASN A 281 -18.43 36.54 -9.86
C ASN A 281 -17.06 37.02 -10.38
N PRO A 282 -16.57 36.51 -11.52
CA PRO A 282 -15.21 36.81 -12.00
C PRO A 282 -15.00 38.31 -12.29
N LYS A 283 -16.05 38.99 -12.78
CA LYS A 283 -16.01 40.43 -13.13
C LYS A 283 -15.62 41.32 -11.94
N ARG A 284 -15.98 40.95 -10.71
CA ARG A 284 -15.69 41.74 -9.50
C ARG A 284 -14.18 41.83 -9.24
N PHE A 285 -13.46 40.75 -9.49
CA PHE A 285 -12.02 40.63 -9.25
C PHE A 285 -11.19 41.15 -10.43
N THR A 286 -11.66 40.97 -11.68
CA THR A 286 -10.97 41.51 -12.86
C THR A 286 -11.00 43.05 -12.94
N ARG A 287 -12.03 43.70 -12.37
CA ARG A 287 -12.20 45.17 -12.45
C ARG A 287 -11.00 45.96 -11.90
N LEU A 288 -10.34 45.45 -10.87
CA LEU A 288 -9.20 46.09 -10.22
C LEU A 288 -7.85 45.50 -10.69
N GLY A 289 -7.85 44.68 -11.74
CA GLY A 289 -6.65 44.02 -12.24
C GLY A 289 -6.19 42.81 -11.38
N GLY A 290 -7.07 42.27 -10.53
CA GLY A 290 -6.81 41.06 -9.76
C GLY A 290 -6.52 39.88 -10.68
N LYS A 291 -5.43 39.17 -10.41
CA LYS A 291 -5.01 37.96 -11.14
C LYS A 291 -5.41 36.73 -10.34
N LEU A 292 -5.96 35.74 -11.04
CA LEU A 292 -6.33 34.46 -10.45
C LEU A 292 -5.08 33.60 -10.21
N PRO A 293 -4.92 32.95 -9.03
CA PRO A 293 -3.98 31.85 -8.89
C PRO A 293 -4.37 30.74 -9.87
N LYS A 294 -3.44 30.34 -10.74
CA LYS A 294 -3.72 29.30 -11.74
C LYS A 294 -3.90 27.94 -11.10
N GLY A 295 -3.21 27.70 -9.98
CA GLY A 295 -3.39 26.52 -9.18
C GLY A 295 -3.17 26.76 -7.70
N VAL A 296 -3.75 25.87 -6.90
CA VAL A 296 -3.65 25.87 -5.44
C VAL A 296 -3.25 24.47 -5.00
N LEU A 297 -2.26 24.41 -4.12
CA LEU A 297 -1.79 23.16 -3.53
C LEU A 297 -2.41 23.01 -2.13
N LEU A 298 -3.16 21.93 -1.94
CA LEU A 298 -3.67 21.46 -0.66
C LEU A 298 -2.63 20.53 -0.05
N THR A 299 -2.02 20.93 1.05
CA THR A 299 -0.99 20.13 1.73
C THR A 299 -1.50 19.66 3.08
N GLY A 300 -1.08 18.47 3.52
CA GLY A 300 -1.37 18.02 4.88
C GLY A 300 -1.39 16.51 5.02
N PRO A 301 -1.48 15.98 6.24
CA PRO A 301 -1.48 14.55 6.51
C PRO A 301 -2.58 13.78 5.75
N PRO A 302 -2.42 12.47 5.52
CA PRO A 302 -3.48 11.66 4.90
C PRO A 302 -4.73 11.66 5.79
N GLY A 303 -5.90 11.52 5.16
CA GLY A 303 -7.17 11.42 5.90
C GLY A 303 -7.75 12.74 6.44
N THR A 304 -7.12 13.90 6.19
CA THR A 304 -7.64 15.22 6.62
C THR A 304 -8.74 15.79 5.74
N GLY A 305 -9.16 15.07 4.69
CA GLY A 305 -10.28 15.49 3.85
C GLY A 305 -9.92 16.44 2.69
N LYS A 306 -8.65 16.50 2.25
CA LYS A 306 -8.22 17.31 1.09
C LYS A 306 -9.09 17.12 -0.17
N THR A 307 -9.36 15.86 -0.52
CA THR A 307 -10.22 15.51 -1.66
C THR A 307 -11.69 15.90 -1.42
N LEU A 308 -12.16 15.81 -0.18
CA LEU A 308 -13.51 16.24 0.21
C LEU A 308 -13.65 17.76 0.11
N LEU A 309 -12.63 18.50 0.56
CA LEU A 309 -12.56 19.96 0.51
C LEU A 309 -12.59 20.46 -0.94
N ALA A 310 -11.79 19.87 -1.84
CA ALA A 310 -11.82 20.22 -3.27
C ALA A 310 -13.20 19.98 -3.91
N ARG A 311 -13.87 18.89 -3.55
CA ARG A 311 -15.25 18.61 -4.01
C ARG A 311 -16.24 19.63 -3.45
N ALA A 312 -16.08 20.06 -2.19
CA ALA A 312 -16.91 21.08 -1.56
C ALA A 312 -16.76 22.45 -2.23
N VAL A 313 -15.53 22.84 -2.61
CA VAL A 313 -15.27 24.09 -3.36
C VAL A 313 -16.04 24.11 -4.68
N ALA A 314 -16.02 23.01 -5.43
CA ALA A 314 -16.75 22.92 -6.69
C ALA A 314 -18.27 22.95 -6.51
N GLY A 315 -18.77 22.28 -5.47
CA GLY A 315 -20.20 22.24 -5.14
C GLY A 315 -20.72 23.59 -4.67
N GLU A 316 -19.90 24.33 -3.92
CA GLU A 316 -20.23 25.69 -3.50
C GLU A 316 -20.15 26.67 -4.69
N ALA A 317 -19.14 26.57 -5.55
CA ALA A 317 -19.04 27.42 -6.74
C ALA A 317 -20.07 27.08 -7.83
N GLY A 318 -20.66 25.87 -7.81
CA GLY A 318 -21.62 25.42 -8.82
C GLY A 318 -20.98 25.16 -10.19
N VAL A 319 -19.68 24.84 -10.22
CA VAL A 319 -18.91 24.63 -11.45
C VAL A 319 -18.59 23.14 -11.67
N PRO A 320 -18.36 22.69 -12.92
CA PRO A 320 -17.94 21.33 -13.19
C PRO A 320 -16.63 20.97 -12.47
N PHE A 321 -16.59 19.76 -11.91
CA PHE A 321 -15.44 19.19 -11.20
C PHE A 321 -14.85 18.02 -12.00
N PHE A 322 -13.57 18.15 -12.36
CA PHE A 322 -12.79 17.07 -12.98
C PHE A 322 -11.84 16.49 -11.92
N TYR A 323 -11.96 15.19 -11.66
CA TYR A 323 -11.10 14.47 -10.73
C TYR A 323 -10.12 13.60 -11.52
N MET A 324 -8.84 13.66 -11.19
CA MET A 324 -7.80 12.76 -11.69
C MET A 324 -6.87 12.37 -10.54
N SER A 325 -6.44 11.12 -10.49
CA SER A 325 -5.38 10.70 -9.57
C SER A 325 -4.00 10.89 -10.20
N GLY A 326 -3.00 11.29 -9.42
CA GLY A 326 -1.61 11.44 -9.84
C GLY A 326 -1.05 10.14 -10.43
N SER A 327 -1.46 8.97 -9.92
CA SER A 327 -1.03 7.68 -10.47
C SER A 327 -1.62 7.40 -11.86
N GLU A 328 -2.81 7.92 -12.18
CA GLU A 328 -3.43 7.75 -13.50
C GLU A 328 -2.65 8.51 -14.59
N PHE A 329 -1.85 9.52 -14.22
CA PHE A 329 -0.99 10.24 -15.16
C PHE A 329 0.18 9.40 -15.68
N GLU A 330 0.57 8.31 -15.01
CA GLU A 330 1.61 7.41 -15.51
C GLU A 330 1.16 6.63 -16.75
N GLU A 331 -0.13 6.30 -16.83
CA GLU A 331 -0.70 5.47 -17.91
C GLU A 331 -1.33 6.30 -19.05
N VAL A 332 -1.76 7.54 -18.78
CA VAL A 332 -2.63 8.33 -19.69
C VAL A 332 -1.86 9.15 -20.74
N PHE A 333 -0.60 8.83 -21.05
CA PHE A 333 0.07 9.46 -22.20
C PHE A 333 -0.29 8.82 -23.54
N VAL A 334 -1.52 9.08 -23.98
CA VAL A 334 -1.81 9.43 -25.37
C VAL A 334 -2.75 10.64 -25.42
N GLY A 335 -2.16 11.83 -25.33
CA GLY A 335 -2.65 13.02 -26.04
C GLY A 335 -4.02 13.61 -25.67
N VAL A 336 -3.97 14.82 -25.13
CA VAL A 336 -4.88 15.93 -25.47
C VAL A 336 -6.36 15.89 -25.01
N GLY A 337 -6.79 14.94 -24.17
CA GLY A 337 -8.18 14.86 -23.68
C GLY A 337 -8.58 15.95 -22.66
N ALA A 338 -7.89 16.00 -21.51
CA ALA A 338 -8.29 16.84 -20.37
C ALA A 338 -8.29 18.34 -20.67
N LYS A 339 -7.25 18.87 -21.35
CA LYS A 339 -7.16 20.28 -21.75
C LYS A 339 -8.32 20.70 -22.66
N ARG A 340 -8.70 19.85 -23.63
CA ARG A 340 -9.76 20.14 -24.60
C ARG A 340 -11.14 20.07 -23.96
N ALA A 341 -11.35 19.13 -23.03
CA ALA A 341 -12.59 19.02 -22.28
C ALA A 341 -12.78 20.19 -21.28
N ALA A 342 -11.74 20.55 -20.53
CA ALA A 342 -11.78 21.64 -19.55
C ALA A 342 -11.98 23.02 -20.19
N LYS A 343 -11.27 23.33 -21.30
CA LYS A 343 -11.46 24.60 -22.02
C LYS A 343 -12.87 24.78 -22.57
N LYS A 344 -13.55 23.69 -22.96
CA LYS A 344 -14.93 23.73 -23.49
C LYS A 344 -15.98 23.95 -22.39
N ARG A 345 -15.68 23.64 -21.14
CA ARG A 345 -16.62 23.67 -20.00
C ARG A 345 -16.22 24.68 -18.92
N SER A 346 -15.54 25.76 -19.31
CA SER A 346 -15.17 26.87 -18.43
C SER A 346 -16.40 27.69 -18.00
N PRO A 347 -16.48 28.16 -16.74
CA PRO A 347 -15.52 27.98 -15.64
C PRO A 347 -15.56 26.57 -15.04
N CYS A 348 -14.40 26.00 -14.68
CA CYS A 348 -14.31 24.65 -14.09
C CYS A 348 -13.12 24.48 -13.14
N ILE A 349 -13.18 23.44 -12.31
CA ILE A 349 -12.12 23.02 -11.39
C ILE A 349 -11.54 21.68 -11.84
N ILE A 350 -10.22 21.62 -11.95
CA ILE A 350 -9.46 20.38 -12.17
C ILE A 350 -8.78 20.02 -10.86
N PHE A 351 -9.08 18.86 -10.29
CA PHE A 351 -8.46 18.35 -9.08
C PHE A 351 -7.52 17.18 -9.40
N ILE A 352 -6.28 17.29 -8.96
CA ILE A 352 -5.24 16.26 -9.06
C ILE A 352 -4.92 15.76 -7.66
N ASP A 353 -5.36 14.55 -7.32
CA ASP A 353 -4.99 13.90 -6.06
C ASP A 353 -3.59 13.30 -6.16
N GLU A 354 -2.88 13.13 -5.04
CA GLU A 354 -1.57 12.48 -4.98
C GLU A 354 -0.57 13.00 -6.04
N ILE A 355 -0.46 14.32 -6.19
CA ILE A 355 0.43 14.94 -7.19
C ILE A 355 1.91 14.55 -6.99
N ASP A 356 2.29 14.12 -5.78
CA ASP A 356 3.62 13.58 -5.48
C ASP A 356 3.97 12.30 -6.25
N ALA A 357 2.99 11.57 -6.80
CA ALA A 357 3.26 10.44 -7.70
C ALA A 357 4.02 10.88 -8.97
N ILE A 358 3.69 12.05 -9.53
CA ILE A 358 4.31 12.60 -10.75
C ILE A 358 5.27 13.76 -10.49
N GLY A 359 5.14 14.41 -9.34
CA GLY A 359 5.86 15.61 -8.96
C GLY A 359 7.08 15.37 -8.08
N SER A 360 7.39 14.13 -7.70
CA SER A 360 8.49 13.83 -6.77
C SER A 360 9.87 14.07 -7.38
N HIS A 361 10.75 14.73 -6.63
CA HIS A 361 12.15 14.94 -7.01
C HIS A 361 13.05 13.73 -6.66
N ARG A 362 12.53 12.68 -6.00
CA ARG A 362 13.32 11.49 -5.65
C ARG A 362 13.83 10.84 -6.93
N ASN A 363 15.14 10.57 -7.01
CA ASN A 363 15.80 9.92 -8.15
C ASN A 363 15.49 8.41 -8.18
N PRO A 364 14.50 7.90 -8.95
CA PRO A 364 14.42 6.48 -9.26
C PRO A 364 15.43 6.23 -10.40
N LYS A 365 15.73 4.97 -10.70
CA LYS A 365 16.63 4.59 -11.81
C LYS A 365 16.23 5.31 -13.12
N GLU A 366 17.23 5.71 -13.92
CA GLU A 366 17.15 6.75 -14.97
C GLU A 366 16.00 6.62 -15.99
N GLN A 367 15.49 5.42 -16.28
CA GLN A 367 14.44 5.23 -17.28
C GLN A 367 13.04 5.64 -16.81
N GLN A 368 12.61 5.21 -15.61
CA GLN A 368 11.29 5.55 -15.07
C GLN A 368 11.24 7.02 -14.65
N ALA A 369 12.35 7.54 -14.12
CA ALA A 369 12.54 8.95 -13.80
C ALA A 369 12.31 9.87 -15.00
N ARG A 370 12.74 9.43 -16.20
CA ARG A 370 12.65 10.24 -17.42
C ARG A 370 11.21 10.37 -17.93
N ALA A 371 10.44 9.28 -17.88
CA ALA A 371 9.03 9.30 -18.24
C ALA A 371 8.23 10.22 -17.29
N MET A 372 8.44 10.08 -15.98
CA MET A 372 7.83 10.95 -14.96
C MET A 372 8.18 12.43 -15.19
N LYS A 373 9.46 12.75 -15.40
CA LYS A 373 9.91 14.13 -15.69
C LYS A 373 9.32 14.69 -16.98
N MET A 374 9.12 13.86 -18.00
CA MET A 374 8.47 14.29 -19.25
C MET A 374 6.99 14.64 -19.01
N THR A 375 6.26 13.77 -18.31
CA THR A 375 4.87 14.00 -17.89
C THR A 375 4.74 15.26 -17.05
N LEU A 376 5.62 15.44 -16.06
CA LEU A 376 5.68 16.62 -15.21
C LEU A 376 5.89 17.90 -16.04
N ASN A 377 6.90 17.92 -16.91
CA ASN A 377 7.16 19.07 -17.78
C ASN A 377 5.97 19.38 -18.69
N GLN A 378 5.27 18.36 -19.19
CA GLN A 378 4.06 18.59 -19.98
C GLN A 378 2.96 19.24 -19.14
N LEU A 379 2.72 18.78 -17.91
CA LEU A 379 1.77 19.42 -16.98
C LEU A 379 2.14 20.89 -16.75
N LEU A 380 3.42 21.20 -16.57
CA LEU A 380 3.92 22.56 -16.38
C LEU A 380 3.67 23.45 -17.60
N VAL A 381 3.95 22.95 -18.81
CA VAL A 381 3.66 23.66 -20.08
C VAL A 381 2.16 23.91 -20.24
N GLU A 382 1.33 22.96 -19.81
CA GLU A 382 -0.12 23.10 -19.85
C GLU A 382 -0.63 24.16 -18.85
N MET A 383 -0.11 24.18 -17.63
CA MET A 383 -0.41 25.20 -16.61
C MET A 383 0.01 26.60 -17.06
N ASP A 384 1.21 26.73 -17.64
CA ASP A 384 1.72 28.00 -18.17
C ASP A 384 0.88 28.48 -19.37
N GLY A 385 0.41 27.55 -20.20
CA GLY A 385 -0.39 27.78 -21.40
C GLY A 385 -1.85 28.18 -21.20
N PHE A 386 -2.37 28.18 -19.96
CA PHE A 386 -3.67 28.80 -19.66
C PHE A 386 -3.55 30.32 -19.63
N THR A 387 -4.35 31.00 -20.45
CA THR A 387 -4.49 32.46 -20.39
C THR A 387 -5.19 32.84 -19.07
N GLN A 388 -4.73 33.92 -18.43
CA GLN A 388 -5.09 34.32 -17.05
C GLN A 388 -6.59 34.58 -16.80
N ASN A 389 -7.44 34.50 -17.84
CA ASN A 389 -8.87 34.82 -17.76
C ASN A 389 -9.79 33.69 -18.27
N THR A 390 -9.27 32.46 -18.38
CA THR A 390 -10.07 31.29 -18.85
C THR A 390 -10.92 30.64 -17.76
N GLY A 391 -10.91 31.14 -16.51
CA GLY A 391 -11.77 30.62 -15.44
C GLY A 391 -11.54 29.15 -15.09
N VAL A 392 -10.34 28.63 -15.37
CA VAL A 392 -9.92 27.27 -15.02
C VAL A 392 -8.97 27.35 -13.82
N ILE A 393 -9.27 26.58 -12.78
CA ILE A 393 -8.45 26.51 -11.56
C ILE A 393 -8.00 25.07 -11.37
N VAL A 394 -6.70 24.88 -11.15
CA VAL A 394 -6.11 23.57 -10.87
C VAL A 394 -5.87 23.43 -9.37
N LEU A 395 -6.63 22.57 -8.71
CA LEU A 395 -6.39 22.17 -7.33
C LEU A 395 -5.54 20.90 -7.33
N ALA A 396 -4.51 20.84 -6.50
CA ALA A 396 -3.72 19.63 -6.31
C ALA A 396 -3.64 19.27 -4.83
N ALA A 397 -3.58 17.98 -4.48
CA ALA A 397 -3.39 17.52 -3.12
C ALA A 397 -2.12 16.69 -2.99
N THR A 398 -1.37 16.91 -1.90
CA THR A 398 -0.21 16.08 -1.53
C THR A 398 -0.13 15.87 -0.03
N ASN A 399 0.46 14.74 0.37
CA ASN A 399 0.83 14.48 1.76
C ASN A 399 2.25 14.95 2.09
N PHE A 400 3.11 15.10 1.08
CA PHE A 400 4.55 15.34 1.23
C PHE A 400 4.99 16.55 0.39
N PRO A 401 4.69 17.79 0.81
CA PRO A 401 5.06 18.98 0.06
C PRO A 401 6.58 19.09 -0.17
N GLU A 402 7.39 18.60 0.75
CA GLU A 402 8.85 18.59 0.67
C GLU A 402 9.40 17.64 -0.40
N ALA A 403 8.62 16.65 -0.83
CA ALA A 403 9.03 15.72 -1.88
C ALA A 403 8.83 16.30 -3.29
N LEU A 404 8.01 17.34 -3.43
CA LEU A 404 7.66 17.93 -4.72
C LEU A 404 8.80 18.72 -5.36
N ASP A 405 8.85 18.68 -6.69
CA ASP A 405 9.76 19.48 -7.49
C ASP A 405 9.45 20.98 -7.31
N ARG A 406 10.50 21.76 -7.01
CA ARG A 406 10.43 23.22 -6.90
C ARG A 406 9.87 23.89 -8.15
N ALA A 407 9.88 23.24 -9.31
CA ALA A 407 9.28 23.76 -10.53
C ALA A 407 7.75 23.86 -10.45
N LEU A 408 7.07 22.99 -9.70
CA LEU A 408 5.60 23.02 -9.52
C LEU A 408 5.16 24.19 -8.63
N VAL A 409 5.94 24.42 -7.58
CA VAL A 409 5.75 25.33 -6.44
C VAL A 409 6.09 26.80 -6.80
N ARG A 410 6.49 27.07 -8.05
CA ARG A 410 6.87 28.42 -8.49
C ARG A 410 5.64 29.30 -8.77
N PRO A 411 5.72 30.61 -8.47
CA PRO A 411 4.70 31.58 -8.88
C PRO A 411 4.38 31.51 -10.38
N GLY A 412 3.10 31.54 -10.72
CA GLY A 412 2.52 31.27 -12.02
C GLY A 412 1.94 29.85 -12.22
N ARG A 413 2.06 28.93 -11.24
CA ARG A 413 1.67 27.51 -11.34
C ARG A 413 0.86 27.09 -10.11
N PHE A 414 1.43 26.27 -9.23
CA PHE A 414 0.99 26.18 -7.84
C PHE A 414 1.84 27.20 -7.11
N ASP A 415 1.34 28.43 -7.01
CA ASP A 415 2.11 29.47 -6.35
C ASP A 415 2.26 29.00 -4.89
N THR A 416 3.46 29.01 -4.31
CA THR A 416 3.70 28.69 -2.90
C THR A 416 4.38 29.92 -2.33
N ASN A 417 3.62 30.73 -1.62
CA ASN A 417 4.13 31.93 -0.98
C ASN A 417 4.16 31.69 0.53
N VAL A 418 5.33 31.28 1.02
CA VAL A 418 5.66 31.10 2.45
C VAL A 418 5.61 32.44 3.24
N ALA A 419 4.99 33.51 2.72
CA ALA A 419 4.93 34.83 3.36
C ALA A 419 3.55 35.56 3.28
N ALA A 420 2.46 34.85 2.93
CA ALA A 420 1.05 35.33 2.90
C ALA A 420 0.69 36.43 1.86
N PRO A 421 -0.62 36.63 1.52
CA PRO A 421 -1.77 35.77 1.72
C PRO A 421 -2.10 34.98 0.42
N LEU A 422 -1.99 33.65 0.54
CA LEU A 422 -2.16 32.58 -0.47
C LEU A 422 -1.10 32.45 -1.58
N PRO A 423 -0.72 31.21 -1.99
CA PRO A 423 -1.45 29.94 -1.84
C PRO A 423 -0.61 28.72 -1.36
N ASP A 424 -0.67 28.39 -0.07
CA ASP A 424 -0.52 26.99 0.37
C ASP A 424 -1.63 26.75 1.39
N VAL A 425 -2.64 25.96 1.02
CA VAL A 425 -3.72 25.65 1.96
C VAL A 425 -3.30 24.41 2.73
N VAL A 426 -2.76 24.66 3.92
CA VAL A 426 -2.42 23.58 4.85
C VAL A 426 -3.73 23.09 5.47
N VAL A 427 -4.01 21.80 5.31
CA VAL A 427 -5.11 21.10 5.96
C VAL A 427 -4.50 20.26 7.10
N PRO A 428 -4.33 20.84 8.30
CA PRO A 428 -3.72 20.15 9.42
C PRO A 428 -4.63 19.04 9.96
N LEU A 429 -4.13 18.29 10.95
CA LEU A 429 -4.99 17.44 11.75
C LEU A 429 -6.00 18.31 12.53
N PRO A 430 -7.24 17.86 12.70
CA PRO A 430 -8.26 18.62 13.40
C PRO A 430 -7.94 18.76 14.90
N ASP A 431 -8.15 19.97 15.43
CA ASP A 431 -8.13 20.26 16.88
C ASP A 431 -9.29 19.56 17.61
N VAL A 432 -9.30 19.56 18.95
CA VAL A 432 -10.41 19.01 19.77
C VAL A 432 -11.79 19.46 19.28
N GLY A 433 -11.97 20.76 19.03
CA GLY A 433 -13.24 21.31 18.53
C GLY A 433 -13.57 20.84 17.11
N GLY A 434 -12.56 20.73 16.24
CA GLY A 434 -12.70 20.16 14.90
C GLY A 434 -13.07 18.69 14.93
N ARG A 435 -12.41 17.88 15.79
CA ARG A 435 -12.71 16.46 15.98
C ARG A 435 -14.13 16.25 16.50
N ARG A 436 -14.57 17.07 17.45
CA ARG A 436 -15.96 17.08 17.91
C ARG A 436 -16.93 17.34 16.76
N ALA A 437 -16.71 18.37 15.94
CA ALA A 437 -17.57 18.68 14.81
C ALA A 437 -17.60 17.54 13.76
N VAL A 438 -16.44 16.92 13.51
CA VAL A 438 -16.33 15.75 12.62
C VAL A 438 -17.09 14.55 13.19
N LEU A 439 -16.93 14.25 14.48
CA LEU A 439 -17.67 13.18 15.16
C LEU A 439 -19.18 13.45 15.13
N GLU A 440 -19.64 14.67 15.40
CA GLU A 440 -21.04 15.06 15.29
C GLU A 440 -21.58 14.87 13.86
N LEU A 441 -20.78 15.19 12.82
CA LEU A 441 -21.17 14.96 11.43
C LEU A 441 -21.38 13.46 11.12
N TYR A 442 -20.44 12.62 11.54
CA TYR A 442 -20.47 11.17 11.25
C TYR A 442 -21.41 10.39 12.16
N THR A 443 -21.76 10.92 13.34
CA THR A 443 -22.72 10.30 14.25
C THR A 443 -24.17 10.65 13.96
N LYS A 444 -24.47 11.76 13.26
CA LYS A 444 -25.84 12.11 12.79
C LYS A 444 -26.64 10.95 12.15
N PRO A 445 -26.07 10.14 11.25
CA PRO A 445 -26.79 9.01 10.65
C PRO A 445 -26.89 7.77 11.57
N VAL A 446 -26.19 7.74 12.70
CA VAL A 446 -26.10 6.57 13.59
C VAL A 446 -27.02 6.76 14.81
N PRO A 447 -27.81 5.75 15.21
CA PRO A 447 -28.64 5.85 16.41
C PRO A 447 -27.76 5.79 17.67
N LEU A 448 -27.47 6.96 18.26
CA LEU A 448 -26.72 7.09 19.52
C LEU A 448 -27.64 6.98 20.76
N ASP A 449 -27.07 6.50 21.86
CA ASP A 449 -27.68 6.64 23.18
C ASP A 449 -27.55 8.07 23.75
N PRO A 450 -28.51 8.52 24.59
CA PRO A 450 -28.48 9.88 25.16
C PRO A 450 -27.31 10.12 26.13
N ASP A 451 -26.73 9.05 26.67
CA ASP A 451 -25.61 9.11 27.62
C ASP A 451 -24.24 9.30 26.94
N VAL A 452 -24.20 9.43 25.61
CA VAL A 452 -22.96 9.54 24.84
C VAL A 452 -22.42 10.97 24.87
N GLU A 453 -21.25 11.13 25.50
CA GLU A 453 -20.52 12.39 25.52
C GLU A 453 -19.43 12.43 24.42
N ILE A 454 -19.75 13.04 23.26
CA ILE A 454 -18.84 13.14 22.11
C ILE A 454 -17.54 13.90 22.46
N GLU A 455 -17.62 14.86 23.38
CA GLU A 455 -16.48 15.66 23.85
C GLU A 455 -15.37 14.78 24.47
N VAL A 456 -15.77 13.75 25.23
CA VAL A 456 -14.82 12.82 25.86
C VAL A 456 -14.07 12.02 24.79
N ILE A 457 -14.78 11.56 23.76
CA ILE A 457 -14.17 10.83 22.63
C ILE A 457 -13.25 11.74 21.81
N ALA A 458 -13.64 13.00 21.56
CA ALA A 458 -12.81 13.97 20.86
C ALA A 458 -11.48 14.24 21.59
N ARG A 459 -11.50 14.28 22.92
CA ARG A 459 -10.30 14.40 23.76
C ARG A 459 -9.48 13.12 23.85
N ALA A 460 -10.14 11.95 23.80
CA ALA A 460 -9.48 10.63 23.85
C ALA A 460 -8.79 10.24 22.53
N THR A 461 -9.02 10.98 21.45
CA THR A 461 -8.52 10.73 20.09
C THR A 461 -7.53 11.80 19.58
N PRO A 462 -6.49 12.17 20.36
CA PRO A 462 -5.52 13.16 19.90
C PRO A 462 -4.77 12.64 18.66
N GLY A 463 -4.60 13.51 17.67
CA GLY A 463 -3.89 13.20 16.42
C GLY A 463 -4.68 12.36 15.41
N PHE A 464 -5.95 12.03 15.68
CA PHE A 464 -6.79 11.31 14.72
C PHE A 464 -7.16 12.23 13.54
N SER A 465 -7.04 11.70 12.33
CA SER A 465 -7.53 12.39 11.12
C SER A 465 -9.05 12.29 11.01
N GLY A 466 -9.67 13.09 10.13
CA GLY A 466 -11.11 13.01 9.87
C GLY A 466 -11.54 11.62 9.37
N ALA A 467 -10.68 10.96 8.58
CA ALA A 467 -10.90 9.59 8.14
C ALA A 467 -10.83 8.58 9.31
N ASP A 468 -9.91 8.76 10.24
CA ASP A 468 -9.80 7.89 11.43
C ASP A 468 -11.02 8.02 12.33
N LEU A 469 -11.55 9.24 12.50
CA LEU A 469 -12.78 9.49 13.26
C LEU A 469 -14.01 8.88 12.58
N SER A 470 -14.10 9.00 11.25
CA SER A 470 -15.17 8.31 10.49
C SER A 470 -15.08 6.79 10.67
N ASN A 471 -13.87 6.23 10.66
CA ASN A 471 -13.65 4.81 10.88
C ASN A 471 -13.99 4.40 12.32
N LEU A 472 -13.68 5.23 13.32
CA LEU A 472 -14.03 5.00 14.73
C LEU A 472 -15.54 4.84 14.90
N VAL A 473 -16.33 5.77 14.35
CA VAL A 473 -17.80 5.70 14.42
C VAL A 473 -18.32 4.43 13.72
N ASN A 474 -17.74 4.07 12.57
CA ASN A 474 -18.11 2.85 11.85
C ASN A 474 -17.78 1.58 12.65
N VAL A 475 -16.59 1.50 13.26
CA VAL A 475 -16.18 0.37 14.11
C VAL A 475 -17.08 0.25 15.33
N ALA A 476 -17.47 1.36 15.95
CA ALA A 476 -18.39 1.38 17.08
C ALA A 476 -19.79 0.88 16.69
N ALA A 477 -20.31 1.32 15.54
CA ALA A 477 -21.59 0.86 15.03
C ALA A 477 -21.58 -0.65 14.70
N LEU A 478 -20.50 -1.14 14.09
CA LEU A 478 -20.31 -2.57 13.83
C LEU A 478 -20.24 -3.40 15.13
N HIS A 479 -19.56 -2.88 16.15
CA HIS A 479 -19.48 -3.53 17.46
C HIS A 479 -20.84 -3.61 18.14
N ALA A 480 -21.58 -2.49 18.19
CA ALA A 480 -22.92 -2.46 18.74
C ALA A 480 -23.88 -3.40 17.98
N SER A 481 -23.75 -3.45 16.65
CA SER A 481 -24.53 -4.38 15.81
C SER A 481 -24.19 -5.84 16.07
N HIS A 482 -22.93 -6.17 16.38
CA HIS A 482 -22.51 -7.53 16.72
C HIS A 482 -23.08 -7.98 18.06
N LEU A 483 -23.21 -7.06 19.01
CA LEU A 483 -23.86 -7.28 20.31
C LEU A 483 -25.40 -7.16 20.24
N GLU A 484 -25.98 -7.06 19.03
CA GLU A 484 -27.41 -6.92 18.80
C GLU A 484 -28.06 -5.72 19.54
N LYS A 485 -27.28 -4.67 19.83
CA LYS A 485 -27.77 -3.44 20.46
C LYS A 485 -28.57 -2.60 19.46
N LYS A 486 -29.61 -1.92 19.94
CA LYS A 486 -30.44 -1.02 19.12
C LYS A 486 -29.83 0.37 18.91
N ARG A 487 -28.91 0.77 19.79
CA ARG A 487 -28.25 2.07 19.82
C ARG A 487 -26.78 1.89 20.15
N VAL A 488 -25.95 2.80 19.68
CA VAL A 488 -24.51 2.83 19.97
C VAL A 488 -24.30 3.61 21.26
N GLY A 489 -23.74 2.94 22.27
CA GLY A 489 -23.44 3.54 23.57
C GLY A 489 -22.00 4.04 23.68
N MET A 490 -21.68 4.69 24.80
CA MET A 490 -20.34 5.21 25.09
C MET A 490 -19.28 4.10 25.10
N ALA A 491 -19.61 2.94 25.67
CA ALA A 491 -18.73 1.77 25.72
C ALA A 491 -18.33 1.25 24.33
N ASP A 492 -19.21 1.38 23.32
CA ASP A 492 -18.91 0.94 21.96
C ASP A 492 -17.97 1.92 21.23
N LEU A 493 -18.11 3.22 21.50
CA LEU A 493 -17.20 4.26 21.00
C LEU A 493 -15.82 4.17 21.67
N GLU A 494 -15.77 3.95 22.98
CA GLU A 494 -14.51 3.68 23.70
C GLU A 494 -13.85 2.40 23.17
N TYR A 495 -14.63 1.34 22.93
CA TYR A 495 -14.12 0.12 22.32
C TYR A 495 -13.48 0.38 20.95
N ALA A 496 -14.13 1.18 20.11
CA ALA A 496 -13.59 1.54 18.81
C ALA A 496 -12.32 2.40 18.91
N CYS A 497 -12.29 3.36 19.83
CA CYS A 497 -11.11 4.18 20.12
C CYS A 497 -9.92 3.31 20.55
N ASP A 498 -10.15 2.41 21.51
CA ASP A 498 -9.16 1.46 22.00
C ASP A 498 -8.65 0.56 20.86
N LYS A 499 -9.56 0.05 20.02
CA LYS A 499 -9.21 -0.84 18.90
C LYS A 499 -8.36 -0.14 17.83
N ILE A 500 -8.64 1.12 17.52
CA ILE A 500 -7.89 1.88 16.49
C ILE A 500 -6.53 2.34 17.04
N ARG A 501 -6.48 2.75 18.31
CA ARG A 501 -5.25 3.28 18.92
C ARG A 501 -4.23 2.19 19.27
N MET A 502 -4.66 0.94 19.42
CA MET A 502 -3.77 -0.12 19.92
C MET A 502 -2.94 -0.81 18.84
N GLY A 503 -1.63 -0.84 19.10
CA GLY A 503 -0.60 -1.65 18.46
C GLY A 503 0.49 -2.06 19.47
N ALA A 504 1.30 -3.05 19.09
CA ALA A 504 2.33 -3.82 19.84
C ALA A 504 2.05 -4.25 21.32
N GLU A 505 2.64 -5.39 21.73
CA GLU A 505 2.49 -6.09 23.01
C GLU A 505 2.84 -5.30 24.28
N ARG A 506 2.07 -5.51 25.38
CA ARG A 506 2.26 -4.86 26.70
C ARG A 506 1.68 -5.70 27.82
N LYS A 507 2.39 -6.03 28.91
CA LYS A 507 1.84 -6.88 30.01
C LYS A 507 1.70 -6.19 31.37
N SER A 508 1.99 -4.89 31.48
CA SER A 508 2.40 -4.32 32.78
C SER A 508 1.61 -3.08 33.22
N ALA A 509 0.28 -3.08 33.04
CA ALA A 509 -0.59 -1.90 33.23
C ALA A 509 -0.60 -1.30 34.67
N GLY A 510 -0.44 -2.13 35.71
CA GLY A 510 -0.51 -1.68 37.11
C GLY A 510 0.65 -0.79 37.54
N GLY A 511 1.88 -1.15 37.17
CA GLY A 511 3.09 -0.37 37.51
C GLY A 511 3.09 1.02 36.84
N HIS A 512 2.69 1.09 35.57
CA HIS A 512 2.57 2.36 34.85
C HIS A 512 1.53 3.29 35.48
N ALA A 513 0.37 2.75 35.87
CA ALA A 513 -0.72 3.55 36.46
C ALA A 513 -0.29 4.16 37.80
N LEU A 514 0.36 3.39 38.67
CA LEU A 514 0.77 3.91 39.98
C LEU A 514 1.85 5.00 39.86
N VAL A 515 2.85 4.81 39.00
CA VAL A 515 3.88 5.82 38.75
C VAL A 515 3.27 7.09 38.15
N ALA A 516 2.33 6.95 37.20
CA ALA A 516 1.66 8.08 36.59
C ALA A 516 0.82 8.91 37.58
N LEU A 517 0.29 8.32 38.65
CA LEU A 517 -0.49 9.04 39.66
C LEU A 517 0.36 9.84 40.64
N HIS A 518 1.55 9.35 40.97
CA HIS A 518 2.44 9.95 41.98
C HIS A 518 3.54 10.84 41.39
N THR A 519 3.61 10.94 40.06
CA THR A 519 4.61 11.77 39.38
C THR A 519 3.99 13.12 38.98
N ALA A 520 4.59 14.21 39.46
CA ALA A 520 4.20 15.56 39.07
C ALA A 520 4.46 15.78 37.56
N GLY A 521 3.54 16.49 36.88
CA GLY A 521 3.60 16.70 35.44
C GLY A 521 3.12 15.52 34.58
N SER A 522 2.70 14.40 35.17
CA SER A 522 2.05 13.31 34.45
C SER A 522 0.68 13.72 33.90
N GLN A 523 0.27 13.11 32.79
CA GLN A 523 -1.07 13.32 32.23
C GLN A 523 -2.13 12.59 33.07
N PRO A 524 -3.35 13.15 33.21
CA PRO A 524 -4.43 12.47 33.93
C PRO A 524 -4.77 11.12 33.32
N ILE A 525 -4.85 10.09 34.16
CA ILE A 525 -5.27 8.75 33.74
C ILE A 525 -6.76 8.77 33.38
N HIS A 526 -7.08 8.15 32.25
CA HIS A 526 -8.44 7.93 31.80
C HIS A 526 -8.95 6.52 32.11
N LYS A 527 -8.07 5.51 31.97
CA LYS A 527 -8.45 4.10 32.07
C LYS A 527 -7.20 3.24 32.22
N ALA A 528 -7.26 2.19 33.03
CA ALA A 528 -6.26 1.13 33.07
C ALA A 528 -6.93 -0.21 32.77
N THR A 529 -6.35 -1.03 31.90
CA THR A 529 -6.92 -2.32 31.48
C THR A 529 -5.84 -3.38 31.33
N ILE A 530 -6.15 -4.62 31.71
CA ILE A 530 -5.36 -5.83 31.43
C ILE A 530 -5.98 -6.71 30.32
N VAL A 531 -7.13 -6.31 29.77
CA VAL A 531 -7.73 -7.00 28.63
C VAL A 531 -6.85 -6.82 27.40
N PRO A 532 -6.43 -7.93 26.74
CA PRO A 532 -5.60 -7.83 25.54
C PRO A 532 -6.40 -7.20 24.40
N ARG A 533 -5.82 -6.20 23.74
CA ARG A 533 -6.44 -5.51 22.62
C ARG A 533 -5.39 -5.16 21.57
N GLY A 534 -5.66 -5.59 20.34
CA GLY A 534 -4.66 -5.57 19.27
C GLY A 534 -3.48 -6.44 19.67
N ASN A 535 -2.28 -5.87 19.63
CA ASN A 535 -1.10 -6.59 20.10
C ASN A 535 -0.85 -6.36 21.60
N ALA A 536 -1.38 -5.33 22.26
CA ALA A 536 -1.14 -5.04 23.68
C ALA A 536 -1.87 -6.02 24.61
N LEU A 537 -1.25 -6.49 25.70
CA LEU A 537 -1.86 -7.37 26.71
C LEU A 537 -2.33 -6.59 27.96
N GLY A 538 -2.19 -5.25 27.96
CA GLY A 538 -2.61 -4.35 29.04
C GLY A 538 -2.05 -2.93 28.83
N MET A 539 -2.82 -1.89 29.16
CA MET A 539 -2.39 -0.51 28.97
C MET A 539 -3.02 0.47 29.96
N VAL A 540 -2.36 1.63 30.10
CA VAL A 540 -2.91 2.81 30.75
C VAL A 540 -3.16 3.87 29.68
N SER A 541 -4.39 4.36 29.62
CA SER A 541 -4.80 5.47 28.75
C SER A 541 -4.75 6.77 29.53
N TYR A 542 -4.28 7.82 28.87
CA TYR A 542 -4.27 9.19 29.38
C TYR A 542 -5.33 10.02 28.66
N LEU A 543 -5.93 11.00 29.34
CA LEU A 543 -6.86 11.96 28.75
C LEU A 543 -6.35 13.38 29.04
N PRO A 544 -5.72 14.05 28.07
CA PRO A 544 -5.27 15.41 28.27
C PRO A 544 -6.48 16.38 28.40
N GLU A 545 -6.28 17.48 29.11
CA GLU A 545 -7.30 18.54 29.22
C GLU A 545 -7.45 19.34 27.92
N LYS A 546 -6.35 19.53 27.20
CA LYS A 546 -6.26 20.24 25.91
C LYS A 546 -5.25 19.54 25.01
N ASP A 547 -5.38 19.69 23.71
CA ASP A 547 -4.34 19.27 22.77
C ASP A 547 -3.07 20.10 23.04
N GLN A 548 -2.04 19.44 23.57
CA GLN A 548 -0.76 20.07 23.85
C GLN A 548 0.15 19.90 22.64
N LEU A 549 0.44 21.00 21.94
CA LEU A 549 1.41 21.02 20.84
C LEU A 549 2.86 21.00 21.35
N ASN A 550 3.08 21.52 22.55
CA ASN A 550 4.40 21.62 23.19
C ASN A 550 4.41 20.84 24.50
N LEU A 551 5.49 20.10 24.76
CA LEU A 551 5.71 19.37 26.01
C LEU A 551 6.81 20.07 26.82
N SER A 552 6.57 20.24 28.12
CA SER A 552 7.57 20.73 29.05
C SER A 552 8.59 19.65 29.42
N ARG A 553 9.78 20.07 29.87
CA ARG A 553 10.81 19.13 30.36
C ARG A 553 10.29 18.25 31.51
N GLU A 554 9.48 18.80 32.41
CA GLU A 554 8.87 18.06 33.52
C GLU A 554 7.95 16.95 33.01
N GLN A 555 7.07 17.25 32.05
CA GLN A 555 6.18 16.24 31.44
C GLN A 555 6.96 15.15 30.70
N MET A 556 8.06 15.50 30.02
CA MET A 556 8.92 14.51 29.36
C MET A 556 9.64 13.61 30.36
N LEU A 557 10.13 14.16 31.48
CA LEU A 557 10.70 13.37 32.58
C LEU A 557 9.65 12.46 33.21
N ALA A 558 8.44 12.97 33.46
CA ALA A 558 7.34 12.16 33.96
C ALA A 558 7.00 11.00 33.01
N HIS A 559 7.03 11.23 31.69
CA HIS A 559 6.85 10.17 30.70
C HIS A 559 7.95 9.10 30.75
N LEU A 560 9.21 9.49 30.98
CA LEU A 560 10.30 8.53 31.20
C LEU A 560 10.08 7.66 32.43
N ASP A 561 9.67 8.28 33.56
CA ASP A 561 9.38 7.57 34.81
C ASP A 561 8.27 6.53 34.61
N ILE A 562 7.19 6.93 33.93
CA ILE A 562 6.08 6.04 33.58
C ILE A 562 6.56 4.86 32.74
N CYS A 563 7.37 5.09 31.70
CA CYS A 563 7.87 4.02 30.84
C CYS A 563 8.69 2.98 31.62
N MET A 564 9.45 3.39 32.64
CA MET A 564 10.21 2.47 33.49
C MET A 564 9.34 1.73 34.51
N GLY A 565 8.17 2.26 34.85
CA GLY A 565 7.28 1.73 35.90
C GLY A 565 6.87 0.27 35.74
N GLY A 566 6.54 -0.18 34.52
CA GLY A 566 6.14 -1.57 34.27
C GLY A 566 7.24 -2.58 34.57
N ARG A 567 8.44 -2.33 34.06
CA ARG A 567 9.63 -3.17 34.30
C ARG A 567 10.02 -3.21 35.77
N VAL A 568 10.07 -2.03 36.41
CA VAL A 568 10.48 -1.93 37.82
C VAL A 568 9.47 -2.62 38.72
N ALA A 569 8.17 -2.53 38.43
CA ALA A 569 7.15 -3.27 39.16
C ALA A 569 7.36 -4.80 39.04
N GLU A 570 7.62 -5.31 37.83
CA GLU A 570 7.94 -6.73 37.63
C GLU A 570 9.19 -7.15 38.41
N GLU A 571 10.25 -6.32 38.37
CA GLU A 571 11.50 -6.60 39.07
C GLU A 571 11.33 -6.65 40.59
N LEU A 572 10.50 -5.76 41.16
CA LEU A 572 10.23 -5.71 42.59
C LEU A 572 9.40 -6.91 43.08
N ILE A 573 8.43 -7.36 42.28
CA ILE A 573 7.50 -8.44 42.67
C ILE A 573 8.08 -9.83 42.35
N PHE A 574 8.59 -10.02 41.13
CA PHE A 574 9.05 -11.32 40.64
C PHE A 574 10.56 -11.52 40.79
N GLY A 575 11.31 -10.46 41.10
CA GLY A 575 12.76 -10.49 41.19
C GLY A 575 13.46 -10.25 39.85
N LYS A 576 14.74 -9.88 39.92
CA LYS A 576 15.55 -9.47 38.77
C LYS A 576 15.74 -10.53 37.69
N GLU A 577 15.78 -11.80 38.08
CA GLU A 577 15.94 -12.93 37.16
C GLU A 577 14.67 -13.24 36.37
N ASN A 578 13.51 -12.74 36.80
CA ASN A 578 12.20 -13.02 36.20
C ASN A 578 11.63 -11.83 35.42
N VAL A 579 12.45 -10.82 35.11
CA VAL A 579 12.03 -9.68 34.28
C VAL A 579 11.74 -10.16 32.86
N THR A 580 10.56 -9.83 32.34
CA THR A 580 10.09 -10.34 31.05
C THR A 580 10.53 -9.47 29.86
N THR A 581 10.38 -10.00 28.64
CA THR A 581 10.59 -9.23 27.39
C THR A 581 9.46 -8.22 27.10
N GLY A 582 8.40 -8.23 27.90
CA GLY A 582 7.23 -7.36 27.72
C GLY A 582 7.53 -5.87 27.87
N ALA A 583 8.58 -5.51 28.62
CA ALA A 583 9.01 -4.11 28.81
C ALA A 583 9.81 -3.52 27.64
N SER A 584 10.08 -4.30 26.58
CA SER A 584 10.92 -3.86 25.45
C SER A 584 10.37 -2.62 24.73
N SER A 585 9.04 -2.52 24.57
CA SER A 585 8.40 -1.37 23.94
C SER A 585 8.52 -0.10 24.79
N ASP A 586 8.43 -0.21 26.11
CA ASP A 586 8.50 0.95 27.00
C ASP A 586 9.94 1.46 27.10
N LEU A 587 10.93 0.55 27.10
CA LEU A 587 12.34 0.91 27.02
C LEU A 587 12.68 1.62 25.70
N ALA A 588 12.10 1.17 24.58
CA ALA A 588 12.27 1.82 23.29
C ALA A 588 11.68 3.25 23.29
N GLN A 589 10.48 3.42 23.86
CA GLN A 589 9.84 4.74 24.00
C GLN A 589 10.62 5.68 24.94
N ALA A 590 11.08 5.17 26.08
CA ALA A 590 11.91 5.93 27.02
C ALA A 590 13.21 6.39 26.35
N THR A 591 13.90 5.48 25.66
CA THR A 591 15.15 5.78 24.96
C THR A 591 14.94 6.81 23.85
N SER A 592 13.87 6.66 23.06
CA SER A 592 13.53 7.62 21.99
C SER A 592 13.20 9.00 22.57
N THR A 593 12.43 9.06 23.65
CA THR A 593 12.06 10.31 24.33
C THR A 593 13.30 11.00 24.88
N ALA A 594 14.13 10.30 25.64
CA ALA A 594 15.38 10.82 26.19
C ALA A 594 16.34 11.31 25.08
N ARG A 595 16.42 10.55 23.98
CA ARG A 595 17.21 10.94 22.80
C ARG A 595 16.69 12.26 22.19
N ASN A 596 15.38 12.40 22.01
CA ASN A 596 14.76 13.60 21.46
C ASN A 596 14.92 14.81 22.40
N MET A 597 14.84 14.62 23.73
CA MET A 597 15.12 15.66 24.72
C MET A 597 16.50 16.27 24.51
N ILE A 598 17.50 15.44 24.22
CA ILE A 598 18.89 15.87 24.07
C ILE A 598 19.14 16.45 22.67
N ILE A 599 18.77 15.73 21.62
CA ILE A 599 19.14 16.03 20.22
C ILE A 599 18.25 17.10 19.59
N LYS A 600 16.92 17.01 19.80
CA LYS A 600 15.95 17.88 19.14
C LYS A 600 15.60 19.08 19.98
N TYR A 601 15.50 18.90 21.31
CA TYR A 601 15.01 19.94 22.20
C TYR A 601 16.11 20.62 23.02
N GLY A 602 17.35 20.13 22.98
CA GLY A 602 18.48 20.74 23.68
C GLY A 602 18.31 20.81 25.20
N MET A 603 17.60 19.84 25.81
CA MET A 603 17.25 19.81 27.23
C MET A 603 18.33 19.17 28.13
N SER A 604 19.59 19.20 27.70
CA SER A 604 20.75 18.73 28.48
C SER A 604 21.69 19.89 28.79
N ASP A 605 22.04 20.04 30.07
CA ASP A 605 22.97 21.07 30.52
C ASP A 605 24.40 20.83 30.00
N ALA A 606 24.77 19.57 29.76
CA ALA A 606 26.11 19.18 29.31
C ALA A 606 26.36 19.48 27.83
N LEU A 607 25.34 19.31 26.98
CA LEU A 607 25.40 19.55 25.53
C LEU A 607 24.90 20.94 25.14
N GLY A 608 24.09 21.57 26.01
CA GLY A 608 23.49 22.87 25.78
C GLY A 608 22.30 22.84 24.81
N PRO A 609 21.70 24.01 24.53
CA PRO A 609 20.50 24.14 23.71
C PRO A 609 20.83 24.11 22.20
N VAL A 610 21.38 22.99 21.70
CA VAL A 610 21.76 22.81 20.29
C VAL A 610 20.81 21.81 19.63
N TYR A 611 20.33 22.16 18.42
CA TYR A 611 19.53 21.27 17.58
C TYR A 611 20.43 20.40 16.68
N HIS A 612 20.21 19.10 16.72
CA HIS A 612 20.83 18.12 15.83
C HIS A 612 19.73 17.39 15.05
N GLY A 613 19.76 17.44 13.71
CA GLY A 613 18.78 16.74 12.88
C GLY A 613 18.98 15.21 12.91
N ASP A 614 17.94 14.44 12.56
CA ASP A 614 17.97 12.96 12.58
C ASP A 614 19.07 12.36 11.68
N GLY A 615 19.48 13.07 10.62
CA GLY A 615 20.60 12.70 9.73
C GLY A 615 21.98 13.27 10.12
N ASP A 616 22.02 14.16 11.11
CA ASP A 616 23.25 14.82 11.56
C ASP A 616 23.94 14.06 12.70
N LEU A 617 23.29 13.05 13.28
CA LEU A 617 23.91 12.20 14.30
C LEU A 617 25.17 11.48 13.79
N SER A 618 25.14 11.03 12.54
CA SER A 618 26.31 10.45 11.87
C SER A 618 27.39 11.49 11.53
N ARG A 619 27.05 12.78 11.54
CA ARG A 619 27.98 13.89 11.28
C ARG A 619 28.63 14.43 12.56
N LEU A 620 28.10 14.07 13.73
CA LEU A 620 28.74 14.38 15.02
C LEU A 620 30.07 13.63 15.17
N SER A 621 31.01 14.30 15.84
CA SER A 621 32.27 13.68 16.26
C SER A 621 32.00 12.46 17.16
N SER A 622 32.97 11.56 17.27
CA SER A 622 32.88 10.42 18.20
C SER A 622 32.60 10.87 19.63
N ALA A 623 33.30 11.91 20.09
CA ALA A 623 33.11 12.50 21.41
C ALA A 623 31.69 13.08 21.61
N GLY A 624 31.12 13.72 20.60
CA GLY A 624 29.75 14.25 20.67
C GLY A 624 28.70 13.13 20.76
N ARG A 625 28.89 12.03 20.02
CA ARG A 625 28.00 10.86 20.10
C ARG A 625 28.07 10.17 21.46
N GLU A 626 29.28 9.99 22.00
CA GLU A 626 29.48 9.39 23.31
C GLU A 626 28.85 10.24 24.42
N ALA A 627 28.97 11.57 24.34
CA ALA A 627 28.31 12.48 25.29
C ALA A 627 26.79 12.37 25.25
N VAL A 628 26.19 12.28 24.05
CA VAL A 628 24.75 12.08 23.87
C VAL A 628 24.32 10.74 24.47
N GLU A 629 25.04 9.65 24.19
CA GLU A 629 24.71 8.31 24.71
C GLU A 629 24.84 8.24 26.23
N ALA A 630 25.87 8.86 26.80
CA ALA A 630 26.06 8.97 28.24
C ALA A 630 24.89 9.71 28.90
N GLU A 631 24.41 10.80 28.29
CA GLU A 631 23.29 11.57 28.82
C GLU A 631 21.95 10.84 28.69
N VAL A 632 21.70 10.15 27.56
CA VAL A 632 20.52 9.28 27.40
C VAL A 632 20.51 8.22 28.50
N LYS A 633 21.65 7.54 28.72
CA LYS A 633 21.78 6.54 29.77
C LYS A 633 21.54 7.13 31.16
N ARG A 634 22.05 8.34 31.43
CA ARG A 634 21.83 9.04 32.71
C ARG A 634 20.35 9.31 32.95
N LEU A 635 19.63 9.84 31.96
CA LEU A 635 18.19 10.11 32.06
C LEU A 635 17.38 8.83 32.30
N CYS A 636 17.62 7.79 31.52
CA CYS A 636 16.92 6.50 31.68
C CYS A 636 17.20 5.85 33.04
N THR A 637 18.45 5.92 33.53
CA THR A 637 18.82 5.35 34.84
C THR A 637 18.21 6.15 36.00
N ALA A 638 18.15 7.48 35.86
CA ALA A 638 17.49 8.33 36.85
C ALA A 638 15.98 8.05 36.90
N ALA A 639 15.34 7.84 35.75
CA ALA A 639 13.92 7.50 35.67
C ALA A 639 13.62 6.12 36.30
N ASP A 640 14.48 5.12 36.06
CA ASP A 640 14.37 3.80 36.70
C ASP A 640 14.45 3.91 38.24
N ALA A 641 15.42 4.70 38.74
CA ALA A 641 15.59 4.93 40.18
C ALA A 641 14.38 5.66 40.79
N ASN A 642 13.82 6.65 40.09
CA ASN A 642 12.65 7.38 40.56
C ASN A 642 11.39 6.49 40.57
N ALA A 643 11.15 5.74 39.51
CA ALA A 643 10.07 4.76 39.44
C ALA A 643 10.19 3.72 40.56
N ARG A 644 11.40 3.22 40.83
CA ARG A 644 11.66 2.28 41.94
C ARG A 644 11.31 2.87 43.29
N ARG A 645 11.71 4.12 43.55
CA ARG A 645 11.38 4.83 44.78
C ARG A 645 9.87 4.92 44.95
N ILE A 646 9.15 5.42 43.95
CA ILE A 646 7.69 5.57 43.97
C ILE A 646 6.99 4.23 44.22
N LEU A 647 7.39 3.17 43.52
CA LEU A 647 6.79 1.84 43.66
C LEU A 647 7.11 1.19 45.01
N THR A 648 8.27 1.46 45.58
CA THR A 648 8.65 0.94 46.92
C THR A 648 7.89 1.70 48.02
N ASP A 649 7.82 3.02 47.93
CA ASP A 649 7.10 3.88 48.88
C ASP A 649 5.59 3.57 48.91
N HIS A 650 5.04 3.07 47.79
CA HIS A 650 3.62 2.76 47.61
C HIS A 650 3.35 1.28 47.29
N ALA A 651 4.15 0.36 47.81
CA ALA A 651 4.02 -1.08 47.54
C ALA A 651 2.61 -1.63 47.88
N ASP A 652 2.01 -1.21 49.00
CA ASP A 652 0.65 -1.64 49.38
C ASP A 652 -0.43 -1.20 48.39
N GLN A 653 -0.23 -0.04 47.75
CA GLN A 653 -1.14 0.48 46.73
C GLN A 653 -0.96 -0.27 45.41
N LEU A 654 0.26 -0.68 45.07
CA LEU A 654 0.56 -1.49 43.90
C LEU A 654 -0.16 -2.84 43.96
N HIS A 655 -0.10 -3.53 45.11
CA HIS A 655 -0.79 -4.79 45.32
C HIS A 655 -2.30 -4.64 45.19
N ARG A 656 -2.89 -3.64 45.87
CA ARG A 656 -4.33 -3.35 45.77
C ARG A 656 -4.78 -3.04 44.34
N LEU A 657 -3.98 -2.28 43.60
CA LEU A 657 -4.28 -1.95 42.21
C LEU A 657 -4.17 -3.19 41.30
N ALA A 658 -3.18 -4.05 41.54
CA ALA A 658 -3.03 -5.31 40.81
C ALA A 658 -4.21 -6.26 41.08
N ASP A 659 -4.62 -6.42 42.33
CA ASP A 659 -5.78 -7.25 42.70
C ASP A 659 -7.07 -6.71 42.07
N GLY A 660 -7.28 -5.39 42.11
CA GLY A 660 -8.42 -4.76 41.46
C GLY A 660 -8.41 -4.92 39.93
N LEU A 661 -7.24 -4.86 39.29
CA LEU A 661 -7.12 -5.14 37.85
C LEU A 661 -7.39 -6.60 37.53
N LEU A 662 -7.01 -7.55 38.39
CA LEU A 662 -7.31 -8.97 38.22
C LEU A 662 -8.79 -9.29 38.41
N GLU A 663 -9.49 -8.58 39.29
CA GLU A 663 -10.92 -8.78 39.56
C GLU A 663 -11.81 -8.15 38.48
N PHE A 664 -11.53 -6.89 38.09
CA PHE A 664 -12.41 -6.10 37.22
C PHE A 664 -11.93 -6.00 35.77
N GLU A 665 -10.70 -6.43 35.47
CA GLU A 665 -10.00 -6.35 34.18
C GLU A 665 -9.75 -4.94 33.60
N THR A 666 -10.62 -3.98 33.93
CA THR A 666 -10.63 -2.60 33.50
C THR A 666 -11.05 -1.70 34.67
N LEU A 667 -10.29 -0.63 34.91
CA LEU A 667 -10.56 0.34 35.96
C LEU A 667 -10.65 1.77 35.40
N SER A 668 -11.68 2.50 35.82
CA SER A 668 -11.83 3.94 35.56
C SER A 668 -11.01 4.77 36.57
N PRO A 669 -10.83 6.09 36.37
CA PRO A 669 -10.06 6.92 37.30
C PRO A 669 -10.70 7.01 38.69
N ASP A 670 -12.03 6.93 38.76
CA ASP A 670 -12.77 6.90 40.02
C ASP A 670 -12.57 5.57 40.75
N ASP A 671 -12.56 4.46 40.02
CA ASP A 671 -12.30 3.12 40.57
C ASP A 671 -10.87 3.02 41.09
N ILE A 672 -9.89 3.52 40.33
CA ILE A 672 -8.49 3.57 40.76
C ILE A 672 -8.38 4.37 42.07
N ARG A 673 -8.99 5.56 42.16
CA ARG A 673 -8.99 6.35 43.39
C ARG A 673 -9.67 5.63 44.56
N ALA A 674 -10.77 4.93 44.32
CA ALA A 674 -11.47 4.15 45.34
C ALA A 674 -10.60 3.00 45.87
N ILE A 675 -9.99 2.21 44.98
CA ILE A 675 -9.11 1.08 45.32
C ILE A 675 -7.89 1.55 46.11
N LEU A 676 -7.28 2.66 45.69
CA LEU A 676 -6.13 3.26 46.41
C LEU A 676 -6.52 3.74 47.80
N ALA A 677 -7.75 4.24 47.98
CA ALA A 677 -8.31 4.62 49.28
C ALA A 677 -8.80 3.42 50.12
N GLY A 678 -8.68 2.18 49.62
CA GLY A 678 -9.14 0.96 50.30
C GLY A 678 -10.65 0.79 50.31
N ARG A 679 -11.37 1.45 49.39
CA ARG A 679 -12.81 1.29 49.19
C ARG A 679 -13.08 0.41 47.97
N PRO A 680 -14.15 -0.40 47.97
CA PRO A 680 -14.54 -1.13 46.76
C PRO A 680 -14.90 -0.14 45.64
N PRO A 681 -14.58 -0.45 44.37
CA PRO A 681 -14.89 0.41 43.24
C PRO A 681 -16.40 0.59 43.09
N ALA A 682 -16.81 1.75 42.56
CA ALA A 682 -18.22 2.06 42.39
C ALA A 682 -18.73 1.34 41.13
N LEU A 683 -19.41 0.20 41.31
CA LEU A 683 -19.98 -0.59 40.22
C LEU A 683 -20.83 0.28 39.28
N ARG A 684 -20.24 0.71 38.16
CA ARG A 684 -20.96 1.22 36.99
C ARG A 684 -20.82 0.21 35.86
N GLY A 685 -21.69 -0.79 35.92
CA GLY A 685 -22.11 -1.60 34.76
C GLY A 685 -20.99 -2.26 33.97
N CYS A 686 -20.25 -3.19 34.56
CA CYS A 686 -19.68 -4.28 33.77
C CYS A 686 -20.83 -5.26 33.44
N VAL A 687 -21.14 -5.32 32.16
CA VAL A 687 -22.02 -6.32 31.55
C VAL A 687 -21.33 -7.68 31.67
N LEU A 688 -22.03 -8.63 32.29
CA LEU A 688 -21.70 -10.06 32.30
C LEU A 688 -21.60 -10.64 30.89
#